data_AF-A0A7J5AC01-F1
#
_entry.id   AF-A0A7J5AC01-F1
#
_cell.length_a   1.000
_cell.length_b   1.000
_cell.length_c   1.000
_cell.angle_alpha   90.00
_cell.angle_beta   90.00
_cell.angle_gamma   90.00
#
_symmetry.space_group_name_H-M   'P 1'
#
loop_
_entity.id
_entity.type
_entity.pdbx_description
1 polymer ?
#
loop_
_entity_poly.entity_id
_entity_poly.type
_entity_poly.pdbx_seq_one_letter_code
_entity_poly.pdbx_strand_id
1 'polypeptide(L)'
;MSVHRTRRWGAALFAATVTAGLLGGASAQAVTGAQPVPDGTYRFSAKVTFGDLRACSGALVDKNWVVTTKSCLAEGSAPVAAGPPSRPTTVLVGRADLTGTAGHQRSVAAVAPHPDRNVALVRLAAPVTDVPPVALASTPPSAAETLKVTGYGRTATEWVPDRLHQGSFTVQDVDATSVGLLGASAGATLCKGDAGGPAFRDGSAELVAVVSTSWQKGCLAETETRDGATATRVDDLGWWIRWQTTDVHLFGVTNQLMPDATVQRRLVAHAVDSATGGLQTRTAAALLPFAPKSMATLNADTILLTNGAGELHRVDVANTVTLTYTITKIASADWAFDELVYDGHGSLYGILSGSLRRFTVTSAKPAAADFTAPTTISSGFGLQTLASPGPGRILGTTSAGPLISYKINGANSWSRSDLHQTGWDRPRELVSPGGGLYLTINPTDGLKRYRDANPFDGRGDDITLIGEEPVSGVWFRHQLLSARPWTGVVSVFGTGPEGRLSHTTVDPVTGAKQKVVAAAPLGFTPKAMATLNADTLLVTSTGGQLHRVDVTGTDPLTFTTTKLADTGWTQDRLAYDGNGSLFGINAGSALRRYTVTKPKPAYADITNAKAITGNFTLTSLAAPGPGRILGTTSTGKLLAYVIDAAGVWTVAELAATGWGDTTSLFSPGGGLYYKRFDSGLVVAHLDASPFDGSGADIKIHLPDARNNTGWDPILSARPYDAWPDGRRW
;
A
#
# COMPACT_ATOMS: atom_id res chain seq x y z
N MET A 1 -61.13 51.43 3.59
CA MET A 1 -62.13 51.00 4.57
C MET A 1 -61.38 50.24 5.66
N SER A 2 -60.92 50.95 6.70
CA SER A 2 -61.47 50.91 8.08
C SER A 2 -60.72 49.88 8.95
N VAL A 3 -60.19 50.14 10.15
CA VAL A 3 -60.06 51.32 11.02
C VAL A 3 -58.91 51.04 12.03
N HIS A 4 -58.27 52.13 12.47
CA HIS A 4 -57.34 52.39 13.58
C HIS A 4 -57.31 51.55 14.87
N ARG A 5 -56.14 51.60 15.56
CA ARG A 5 -55.93 51.88 17.02
C ARG A 5 -54.43 52.11 17.30
N THR A 6 -53.92 53.34 17.45
CA THR A 6 -53.73 54.22 18.65
C THR A 6 -52.75 53.75 19.75
N ARG A 7 -51.49 54.18 19.61
CA ARG A 7 -50.59 54.99 20.51
C ARG A 7 -50.73 54.92 22.06
N ARG A 8 -49.58 54.78 22.75
CA ARG A 8 -49.15 55.37 24.07
C ARG A 8 -47.68 54.92 24.30
N TRP A 9 -46.62 55.74 24.22
CA TRP A 9 -46.11 56.83 25.09
C TRP A 9 -46.03 56.46 26.59
N GLY A 10 -44.80 56.30 27.08
CA GLY A 10 -44.43 56.13 28.49
C GLY A 10 -42.91 56.15 28.64
N ALA A 11 -42.36 57.31 29.01
CA ALA A 11 -40.96 57.52 29.36
C ALA A 11 -40.74 57.30 30.86
N ALA A 12 -39.55 56.83 31.28
CA ALA A 12 -38.76 57.41 32.38
C ALA A 12 -37.46 56.62 32.67
N LEU A 13 -36.34 57.37 32.56
CA LEU A 13 -35.06 57.36 33.29
C LEU A 13 -34.54 56.11 34.01
N PHE A 14 -33.27 55.78 33.73
CA PHE A 14 -32.25 55.55 34.76
C PHE A 14 -30.87 56.07 34.31
N ALA A 15 -30.15 56.64 35.28
CA ALA A 15 -28.88 57.36 35.15
C ALA A 15 -27.65 56.47 34.91
N ALA A 16 -26.61 57.01 34.26
CA ALA A 16 -25.22 56.62 34.48
C ALA A 16 -24.25 57.77 34.11
N THR A 17 -23.33 58.01 35.03
CA THR A 17 -22.30 59.05 35.08
C THR A 17 -21.01 58.68 34.30
N VAL A 18 -20.48 59.67 33.57
CA VAL A 18 -19.07 60.02 33.20
C VAL A 18 -17.99 58.93 33.17
N THR A 19 -17.33 58.77 32.01
CA THR A 19 -15.86 58.60 31.90
C THR A 19 -15.34 59.05 30.53
N ALA A 20 -14.22 59.76 30.54
CA ALA A 20 -13.56 60.37 29.37
C ALA A 20 -13.11 59.34 28.32
N GLY A 21 -13.49 59.55 27.06
CA GLY A 21 -12.96 58.82 25.90
C GLY A 21 -11.75 59.54 25.33
N LEU A 22 -10.56 59.02 25.64
CA LEU A 22 -9.29 59.39 25.02
C LEU A 22 -9.32 59.22 23.50
N LEU A 23 -8.73 60.19 22.80
CA LEU A 23 -8.29 60.08 21.41
C LEU A 23 -7.33 58.88 21.27
N GLY A 24 -7.84 57.76 20.76
CA GLY A 24 -7.03 56.69 20.20
C GLY A 24 -7.00 56.83 18.70
N GLY A 25 -5.90 57.36 18.16
CA GLY A 25 -5.66 57.36 16.72
C GLY A 25 -5.79 55.95 16.17
N ALA A 26 -6.57 55.80 15.09
CA ALA A 26 -6.49 54.60 14.27
C ALA A 26 -5.04 54.50 13.79
N SER A 27 -4.28 53.57 14.37
CA SER A 27 -3.04 53.13 13.75
C SER A 27 -3.42 52.58 12.40
N ALA A 28 -3.08 53.32 11.34
CA ALA A 28 -2.97 52.78 10.02
C ALA A 28 -2.04 51.56 10.13
N GLN A 29 -2.62 50.36 10.07
CA GLN A 29 -1.83 49.13 10.03
C GLN A 29 -1.12 49.13 8.69
N ALA A 30 0.18 49.45 8.72
CA ALA A 30 1.06 49.17 7.61
C ALA A 30 1.06 47.64 7.42
N VAL A 31 0.28 47.17 6.44
CA VAL A 31 0.21 45.76 6.05
C VAL A 31 1.57 45.39 5.43
N THR A 32 2.41 44.71 6.20
CA THR A 32 3.58 44.02 5.66
C THR A 32 3.19 42.59 5.28
N GLY A 33 2.86 42.42 4.01
CA GLY A 33 3.08 41.24 3.16
C GLY A 33 2.77 39.81 3.60
N ALA A 34 3.40 39.29 4.65
CA ALA A 34 3.19 37.93 5.15
C ALA A 34 2.81 37.99 6.62
N GLN A 35 1.64 37.45 6.96
CA GLN A 35 1.12 37.49 8.33
C GLN A 35 1.45 36.16 9.03
N PRO A 36 2.00 36.17 10.25
CA PRO A 36 2.24 34.95 11.00
C PRO A 36 0.92 34.22 11.28
N VAL A 37 0.89 32.91 11.07
CA VAL A 37 -0.29 32.09 11.34
C VAL A 37 -0.37 31.78 12.85
N PRO A 38 -1.52 32.01 13.51
CA PRO A 38 -1.72 31.60 14.89
C PRO A 38 -1.66 30.08 15.07
N ASP A 39 -1.23 29.61 16.24
CA ASP A 39 -1.20 28.19 16.54
C ASP A 39 -2.58 27.55 16.40
N GLY A 40 -2.61 26.31 15.92
CA GLY A 40 -3.87 25.59 15.69
C GLY A 40 -4.64 25.97 14.42
N THR A 41 -4.20 27.01 13.69
CA THR A 41 -4.83 27.43 12.42
C THR A 41 -4.12 26.78 11.23
N TYR A 42 -4.87 26.42 10.17
CA TYR A 42 -4.36 25.77 8.95
C TYR A 42 -3.44 24.56 9.23
N ARG A 43 -3.83 23.71 10.19
CA ARG A 43 -3.00 22.56 10.62
C ARG A 43 -2.69 21.58 9.47
N PHE A 44 -3.45 21.60 8.38
CA PHE A 44 -3.16 20.84 7.17
C PHE A 44 -1.87 21.29 6.47
N SER A 45 -1.39 22.53 6.67
CA SER A 45 -0.18 23.04 6.03
C SER A 45 1.06 22.31 6.55
N ALA A 46 1.91 21.89 5.62
CA ALA A 46 3.04 21.02 5.87
C ALA A 46 4.35 21.67 5.43
N LYS A 47 5.44 21.37 6.15
CA LYS A 47 6.80 21.66 5.73
C LYS A 47 7.43 20.38 5.20
N VAL A 48 7.89 20.39 3.95
CA VAL A 48 8.52 19.26 3.27
C VAL A 48 10.02 19.52 3.17
N THR A 49 10.83 18.72 3.84
CA THR A 49 12.30 18.83 3.82
C THR A 49 12.87 17.69 3.00
N PHE A 50 13.47 18.01 1.85
CA PHE A 50 14.03 17.06 0.90
C PHE A 50 15.54 16.98 1.10
N GLY A 51 15.96 16.06 1.98
CA GLY A 51 17.31 15.97 2.49
C GLY A 51 17.80 17.30 3.06
N ASP A 52 19.09 17.50 2.91
CA ASP A 52 19.86 18.73 3.13
C ASP A 52 19.80 19.69 1.93
N LEU A 53 19.08 19.34 0.86
CA LEU A 53 19.06 20.11 -0.38
C LEU A 53 18.12 21.31 -0.33
N ARG A 54 16.88 21.13 0.16
CA ARG A 54 15.87 22.21 0.22
C ARG A 54 14.73 21.90 1.19
N ALA A 55 14.06 22.96 1.61
CA ALA A 55 12.75 22.91 2.24
C ALA A 55 11.71 23.56 1.33
N CYS A 56 10.54 22.97 1.31
CA CYS A 56 9.34 23.40 0.61
C CYS A 56 8.14 23.38 1.56
N SER A 57 7.00 23.83 1.06
CA SER A 57 5.72 23.73 1.72
C SER A 57 4.88 22.59 1.11
N GLY A 58 3.74 22.29 1.72
CA GLY A 58 2.85 21.20 1.35
C GLY A 58 1.49 21.32 2.05
N ALA A 59 0.56 20.42 1.74
CA ALA A 59 -0.69 20.27 2.48
C ALA A 59 -1.11 18.81 2.66
N LEU A 60 -1.60 18.47 3.86
CA LEU A 60 -2.19 17.17 4.16
C LEU A 60 -3.53 17.02 3.42
N VAL A 61 -3.63 16.05 2.51
CA VAL A 61 -4.83 15.76 1.70
C VAL A 61 -5.46 14.40 2.04
N ASP A 62 -4.71 13.53 2.71
CA ASP A 62 -5.20 12.34 3.39
C ASP A 62 -4.32 12.11 4.63
N LYS A 63 -4.80 11.33 5.62
CA LYS A 63 -4.02 10.99 6.83
C LYS A 63 -2.59 10.50 6.53
N ASN A 64 -2.36 9.87 5.38
CA ASN A 64 -1.08 9.33 4.97
C ASN A 64 -0.42 10.12 3.83
N TRP A 65 -1.04 11.19 3.32
CA TRP A 65 -0.58 11.83 2.09
C TRP A 65 -0.55 13.35 2.19
N VAL A 66 0.60 13.91 1.81
CA VAL A 66 0.79 15.35 1.64
C VAL A 66 0.98 15.65 0.16
N VAL A 67 0.32 16.69 -0.34
CA VAL A 67 0.54 17.23 -1.68
C VAL A 67 1.62 18.31 -1.63
N THR A 68 2.50 18.31 -2.63
CA THR A 68 3.56 19.31 -2.87
C THR A 68 3.86 19.36 -4.36
N THR A 69 4.90 20.07 -4.81
CA THR A 69 5.31 20.08 -6.22
C THR A 69 6.40 19.06 -6.54
N LYS A 70 6.46 18.60 -7.81
CA LYS A 70 7.55 17.70 -8.25
C LYS A 70 8.91 18.39 -8.11
N SER A 71 8.97 19.70 -8.40
CA SER A 71 10.19 20.49 -8.27
C SER A 71 10.75 20.54 -6.84
N CYS A 72 9.94 20.27 -5.80
CA CYS A 72 10.42 20.15 -4.42
C CYS A 72 11.17 18.84 -4.14
N LEU A 73 10.97 17.82 -4.98
CA LEU A 73 11.52 16.47 -4.83
C LEU A 73 12.53 16.13 -5.94
N ALA A 74 12.91 17.12 -6.74
CA ALA A 74 13.84 16.97 -7.85
C ALA A 74 15.27 17.31 -7.44
N GLU A 75 16.22 16.52 -7.94
CA GLU A 75 17.65 16.76 -7.83
C GLU A 75 18.26 16.90 -9.22
N GLY A 76 18.90 18.04 -9.49
CA GLY A 76 19.39 18.37 -10.83
C GLY A 76 18.27 18.38 -11.87
N SER A 77 18.52 17.76 -13.02
CA SER A 77 17.57 17.60 -14.13
C SER A 77 16.86 16.24 -14.15
N ALA A 78 17.11 15.38 -13.17
CA ALA A 78 16.50 14.05 -13.15
C ALA A 78 14.98 14.13 -12.93
N PRO A 79 14.18 13.37 -13.69
CA PRO A 79 12.74 13.32 -13.45
C PRO A 79 12.45 12.68 -12.09
N VAL A 80 11.45 13.22 -11.39
CA VAL A 80 10.95 12.61 -10.16
C VAL A 80 10.21 11.32 -10.52
N ALA A 81 10.71 10.19 -10.02
CA ALA A 81 10.12 8.88 -10.21
C ALA A 81 9.14 8.53 -9.08
N ALA A 82 8.18 7.65 -9.37
CA ALA A 82 7.35 7.04 -8.34
C ALA A 82 8.16 6.05 -7.50
N GLY A 83 7.81 5.90 -6.22
CA GLY A 83 8.52 5.03 -5.27
C GLY A 83 9.26 5.81 -4.19
N PRO A 84 10.22 5.21 -3.48
CA PRO A 84 10.94 5.89 -2.41
C PRO A 84 11.59 7.19 -2.88
N PRO A 85 11.61 8.25 -2.06
CA PRO A 85 12.28 9.50 -2.44
C PRO A 85 13.78 9.26 -2.64
N SER A 86 14.39 9.96 -3.60
CA SER A 86 15.83 9.83 -3.88
C SER A 86 16.73 10.38 -2.78
N ARG A 87 16.16 11.15 -1.84
CA ARG A 87 16.83 11.64 -0.63
C ARG A 87 15.97 11.37 0.61
N PRO A 88 16.58 11.23 1.80
CA PRO A 88 15.85 11.20 3.06
C PRO A 88 14.92 12.42 3.14
N THR A 89 13.62 12.18 3.13
CA THR A 89 12.62 13.25 3.07
C THR A 89 11.76 13.19 4.31
N THR A 90 11.56 14.34 4.94
CA THR A 90 10.70 14.47 6.13
C THR A 90 9.61 15.49 5.88
N VAL A 91 8.46 15.25 6.50
CA VAL A 91 7.30 16.14 6.44
C VAL A 91 6.85 16.45 7.86
N LEU A 92 6.70 17.72 8.15
CA LEU A 92 6.11 18.22 9.39
C LEU A 92 4.71 18.75 9.10
N VAL A 93 3.70 18.24 9.80
CA VAL A 93 2.28 18.60 9.66
C VAL A 93 1.72 19.09 10.99
N GLY A 94 0.85 20.10 10.97
CA GLY A 94 0.11 20.55 12.15
C GLY A 94 0.90 21.43 13.13
N ARG A 95 1.98 22.07 12.68
CA ARG A 95 2.84 22.94 13.50
C ARG A 95 3.04 24.32 12.84
N ALA A 96 2.46 25.36 13.41
CA ALA A 96 2.69 26.73 12.94
C ALA A 96 4.03 27.29 13.44
N ASP A 97 4.36 27.13 14.72
CA ASP A 97 5.63 27.54 15.33
C ASP A 97 6.65 26.39 15.32
N LEU A 98 7.71 26.53 14.52
CA LEU A 98 8.76 25.53 14.34
C LEU A 98 9.69 25.39 15.55
N THR A 99 9.70 26.36 16.47
CA THR A 99 10.45 26.27 17.72
C THR A 99 9.78 25.34 18.75
N GLY A 100 8.49 25.08 18.57
CA GLY A 100 7.70 24.17 19.41
C GLY A 100 7.75 22.71 18.98
N THR A 101 7.01 21.86 19.71
CA THR A 101 6.96 20.40 19.50
C THR A 101 5.62 19.86 18.98
N ALA A 102 4.64 20.74 18.74
CA ALA A 102 3.30 20.36 18.29
C ALA A 102 3.28 19.61 16.93
N GLY A 103 2.19 18.91 16.61
CA GLY A 103 2.04 18.25 15.31
C GLY A 103 2.94 17.02 15.12
N HIS A 104 3.17 16.66 13.85
CA HIS A 104 3.74 15.37 13.47
C HIS A 104 4.86 15.53 12.46
N GLN A 105 6.07 15.13 12.84
CA GLN A 105 7.17 14.92 11.91
C GLN A 105 7.19 13.45 11.48
N ARG A 106 7.19 13.20 10.17
CA ARG A 106 7.15 11.87 9.55
C ARG A 106 8.20 11.78 8.44
N SER A 107 8.82 10.62 8.25
CA SER A 107 9.55 10.34 7.02
C SER A 107 8.57 10.05 5.87
N VAL A 108 9.05 10.22 4.64
CA VAL A 108 8.31 9.89 3.42
C VAL A 108 8.70 8.50 2.95
N ALA A 109 7.72 7.60 2.90
CA ALA A 109 7.90 6.24 2.42
C ALA A 109 7.87 6.15 0.88
N ALA A 110 7.08 7.00 0.22
CA ALA A 110 6.97 6.99 -1.24
C ALA A 110 6.56 8.35 -1.80
N VAL A 111 6.93 8.58 -3.05
CA VAL A 111 6.52 9.70 -3.88
C VAL A 111 5.63 9.15 -5.00
N ALA A 112 4.53 9.85 -5.27
CA ALA A 112 3.68 9.64 -6.43
C ALA A 112 3.64 10.94 -7.25
N PRO A 113 4.50 11.11 -8.27
CA PRO A 113 4.46 12.27 -9.14
C PRO A 113 3.25 12.19 -10.07
N HIS A 114 2.58 13.32 -10.32
CA HIS A 114 1.59 13.40 -11.40
C HIS A 114 2.31 13.30 -12.75
N PRO A 115 1.82 12.50 -13.72
CA PRO A 115 2.50 12.32 -15.01
C PRO A 115 2.74 13.66 -15.71
N ASP A 116 1.70 14.48 -15.83
CA ASP A 116 1.71 15.62 -16.76
C ASP A 116 1.71 17.00 -16.07
N ARG A 117 1.82 17.09 -14.74
CA ARG A 117 1.72 18.36 -13.98
C ARG A 117 2.79 18.48 -12.90
N ASN A 118 3.20 19.69 -12.54
CA ASN A 118 4.18 19.95 -11.46
C ASN A 118 3.58 19.76 -10.05
N VAL A 119 2.99 18.60 -9.79
CA VAL A 119 2.43 18.22 -8.50
C VAL A 119 2.80 16.77 -8.18
N ALA A 120 3.04 16.50 -6.90
CA ALA A 120 3.35 15.18 -6.38
C ALA A 120 2.62 14.98 -5.05
N LEU A 121 2.26 13.72 -4.79
CA LEU A 121 1.89 13.28 -3.46
C LEU A 121 3.09 12.60 -2.81
N VAL A 122 3.28 12.81 -1.51
CA VAL A 122 4.25 12.09 -0.68
C VAL A 122 3.50 11.29 0.37
N ARG A 123 3.76 9.98 0.41
CA ARG A 123 3.19 9.05 1.40
C ARG A 123 4.02 9.12 2.67
N LEU A 124 3.38 9.47 3.77
CA LEU A 124 3.96 9.46 5.11
C LEU A 124 4.17 8.02 5.57
N ALA A 125 5.26 7.77 6.28
CA ALA A 125 5.56 6.44 6.83
C ALA A 125 4.58 6.02 7.95
N ALA A 126 3.88 6.96 8.57
CA ALA A 126 2.80 6.70 9.51
C ALA A 126 1.69 7.77 9.38
N PRO A 127 0.42 7.40 9.61
CA PRO A 127 -0.70 8.32 9.48
C PRO A 127 -0.63 9.47 10.50
N VAL A 128 -1.22 10.60 10.10
CA VAL A 128 -1.60 11.73 10.95
C VAL A 128 -3.12 11.70 11.08
N THR A 129 -3.62 11.43 12.29
CA THR A 129 -5.05 11.13 12.52
C THR A 129 -5.80 12.21 13.29
N ASP A 130 -5.09 13.11 13.96
CA ASP A 130 -5.61 14.21 14.78
C ASP A 130 -5.56 15.56 14.05
N VAL A 131 -4.99 15.62 12.84
CA VAL A 131 -5.03 16.79 11.94
C VAL A 131 -6.01 16.47 10.81
N PRO A 132 -7.07 17.27 10.61
CA PRO A 132 -7.97 17.09 9.47
C PRO A 132 -7.24 17.46 8.17
N PRO A 133 -7.27 16.59 7.14
CA PRO A 133 -6.78 16.96 5.81
C PRO A 133 -7.60 18.09 5.19
N VAL A 134 -6.97 18.87 4.30
CA VAL A 134 -7.68 19.89 3.51
C VAL A 134 -8.53 19.21 2.43
N ALA A 135 -9.76 19.68 2.25
CA ALA A 135 -10.62 19.20 1.18
C ALA A 135 -10.09 19.70 -0.17
N LEU A 136 -10.24 18.91 -1.23
CA LEU A 136 -9.95 19.38 -2.58
C LEU A 136 -11.13 20.20 -3.10
N ALA A 137 -10.86 21.33 -3.74
CA ALA A 137 -11.87 21.98 -4.56
C ALA A 137 -12.30 21.02 -5.68
N SER A 138 -13.59 21.04 -6.03
CA SER A 138 -14.12 20.32 -7.20
C SER A 138 -14.57 21.26 -8.31
N THR A 139 -14.34 22.56 -8.12
CA THR A 139 -14.70 23.63 -9.05
C THR A 139 -13.46 24.43 -9.40
N PRO A 140 -13.28 24.79 -10.68
CA PRO A 140 -12.13 25.59 -11.09
C PRO A 140 -12.15 26.96 -10.40
N PRO A 141 -10.98 27.57 -10.15
CA PRO A 141 -10.90 28.95 -9.72
C PRO A 141 -11.45 29.90 -10.78
N SER A 142 -11.99 31.04 -10.34
CA SER A 142 -12.39 32.13 -11.22
C SER A 142 -11.32 33.23 -11.28
N ALA A 143 -11.20 33.92 -12.42
CA ALA A 143 -10.39 35.12 -12.50
C ALA A 143 -10.88 36.17 -11.47
N ALA A 144 -9.96 36.92 -10.89
CA ALA A 144 -10.16 37.86 -9.77
C ALA A 144 -10.65 37.23 -8.44
N GLU A 145 -10.80 35.90 -8.35
CA GLU A 145 -11.02 35.22 -7.08
C GLU A 145 -9.83 35.45 -6.14
N THR A 146 -10.10 35.71 -4.86
CA THR A 146 -9.05 35.84 -3.84
C THR A 146 -8.87 34.51 -3.12
N LEU A 147 -7.66 33.97 -3.16
CA LEU A 147 -7.24 32.77 -2.47
C LEU A 147 -6.32 33.13 -1.30
N LYS A 148 -6.32 32.27 -0.28
CA LYS A 148 -5.35 32.32 0.81
C LYS A 148 -4.22 31.35 0.51
N VAL A 149 -2.99 31.77 0.76
CA VAL A 149 -1.80 30.91 0.65
C VAL A 149 -1.09 30.87 1.98
N THR A 150 -0.64 29.69 2.39
CA THR A 150 0.22 29.51 3.57
C THR A 150 1.53 28.83 3.19
N GLY A 151 2.63 29.21 3.81
CA GLY A 151 3.95 28.62 3.54
C GLY A 151 4.96 28.79 4.66
N TYR A 152 6.05 28.03 4.56
CA TYR A 152 7.24 28.11 5.42
C TYR A 152 8.44 28.69 4.68
N GLY A 153 8.23 29.27 3.50
CA GLY A 153 9.28 29.87 2.70
C GLY A 153 9.77 31.19 3.29
N ARG A 154 10.85 31.71 2.71
CA ARG A 154 11.43 33.02 3.00
C ARG A 154 10.35 34.12 3.00
N THR A 155 10.54 35.19 3.77
CA THR A 155 9.69 36.39 3.70
C THR A 155 10.47 37.60 3.16
N ALA A 156 9.85 38.78 3.15
CA ALA A 156 10.54 40.03 2.82
C ALA A 156 11.69 40.37 3.79
N THR A 157 11.65 39.83 5.02
CA THR A 157 12.56 40.22 6.12
C THR A 157 13.34 39.06 6.72
N GLU A 158 12.98 37.81 6.42
CA GLU A 158 13.54 36.63 7.09
C GLU A 158 13.90 35.51 6.11
N TRP A 159 15.11 34.96 6.23
CA TRP A 159 15.63 33.94 5.30
C TRP A 159 15.04 32.55 5.53
N VAL A 160 14.89 32.16 6.80
CA VAL A 160 14.30 30.88 7.23
C VAL A 160 13.31 31.19 8.36
N PRO A 161 12.02 31.41 8.05
CA PRO A 161 11.04 31.68 9.10
C PRO A 161 10.83 30.51 10.04
N ASP A 162 10.85 30.81 11.33
CA ASP A 162 10.47 29.87 12.38
C ASP A 162 8.95 29.72 12.53
N ARG A 163 8.16 30.46 11.75
CA ARG A 163 6.70 30.42 11.83
C ARG A 163 6.06 30.31 10.45
N LEU A 164 5.04 29.47 10.35
CA LEU A 164 4.13 29.43 9.20
C LEU A 164 3.53 30.83 8.99
N HIS A 165 3.54 31.29 7.75
CA HIS A 165 2.95 32.57 7.38
C HIS A 165 1.87 32.40 6.31
N GLN A 166 1.09 33.46 6.13
CA GLN A 166 -0.02 33.49 5.18
C GLN A 166 -0.07 34.82 4.41
N GLY A 167 -0.68 34.78 3.23
CA GLY A 167 -1.04 35.95 2.43
C GLY A 167 -2.29 35.73 1.59
N SER A 168 -2.90 36.81 1.14
CA SER A 168 -4.04 36.79 0.20
C SER A 168 -3.55 37.08 -1.21
N PHE A 169 -4.01 36.29 -2.18
CA PHE A 169 -3.58 36.35 -3.57
C PHE A 169 -4.79 36.32 -4.51
N THR A 170 -4.81 37.24 -5.47
CA THR A 170 -5.83 37.32 -6.50
C THR A 170 -5.44 36.49 -7.70
N VAL A 171 -6.33 35.60 -8.14
CA VAL A 171 -6.19 34.83 -9.38
C VAL A 171 -6.21 35.79 -10.57
N GLN A 172 -5.14 35.77 -11.37
CA GLN A 172 -5.02 36.62 -12.56
C GLN A 172 -5.56 35.91 -13.80
N ASP A 173 -5.09 34.68 -14.01
CA ASP A 173 -5.38 33.85 -15.16
C ASP A 173 -5.56 32.39 -14.74
N VAL A 174 -6.36 31.67 -15.52
CA VAL A 174 -6.69 30.25 -15.29
C VAL A 174 -6.45 29.49 -16.58
N ASP A 175 -5.33 28.76 -16.62
CA ASP A 175 -4.98 27.85 -17.71
C ASP A 175 -5.49 26.44 -17.43
N ALA A 176 -5.33 25.53 -18.39
CA ALA A 176 -5.79 24.14 -18.28
C ALA A 176 -5.24 23.40 -17.04
N THR A 177 -4.00 23.67 -16.62
CA THR A 177 -3.34 22.97 -15.50
C THR A 177 -2.74 23.90 -14.44
N SER A 178 -2.77 25.21 -14.66
CA SER A 178 -2.14 26.21 -13.79
C SER A 178 -3.02 27.44 -13.59
N VAL A 179 -2.69 28.22 -12.58
CA VAL A 179 -3.23 29.56 -12.33
C VAL A 179 -2.11 30.56 -12.05
N GLY A 180 -2.27 31.77 -12.55
CA GLY A 180 -1.49 32.93 -12.15
C GLY A 180 -2.03 33.53 -10.84
N LEU A 181 -1.14 33.83 -9.91
CA LEU A 181 -1.44 34.45 -8.62
C LEU A 181 -0.68 35.77 -8.47
N LEU A 182 -1.35 36.80 -7.98
CA LEU A 182 -0.74 38.09 -7.64
C LEU A 182 -1.15 38.48 -6.21
N GLY A 183 -0.24 39.09 -5.44
CA GLY A 183 -0.56 39.56 -4.10
C GLY A 183 -1.78 40.49 -4.09
N ALA A 184 -2.78 40.20 -3.26
CA ALA A 184 -3.99 41.02 -3.14
C ALA A 184 -3.74 42.35 -2.40
N SER A 185 -2.59 42.49 -1.76
CA SER A 185 -2.13 43.70 -1.09
C SER A 185 -0.63 43.90 -1.29
N ALA A 186 -0.16 45.13 -1.14
CA ALA A 186 1.27 45.44 -1.21
C ALA A 186 2.08 44.58 -0.22
N GLY A 187 3.18 44.00 -0.71
CA GLY A 187 4.06 43.13 0.05
C GLY A 187 3.64 41.66 0.12
N ALA A 188 2.42 41.29 -0.30
CA ALA A 188 2.01 39.89 -0.35
C ALA A 188 2.75 39.18 -1.49
N THR A 189 3.80 38.44 -1.14
CA THR A 189 4.71 37.79 -2.09
C THR A 189 4.92 36.33 -1.71
N LEU A 190 5.26 35.51 -2.71
CA LEU A 190 5.63 34.11 -2.53
C LEU A 190 7.12 33.97 -2.83
N CYS A 191 7.85 33.31 -1.95
CA CYS A 191 9.30 33.22 -2.02
C CYS A 191 9.79 31.77 -2.08
N LYS A 192 11.10 31.59 -2.24
CA LYS A 192 11.78 30.30 -2.11
C LYS A 192 11.38 29.63 -0.79
N GLY A 193 10.89 28.39 -0.90
CA GLY A 193 10.35 27.59 0.21
C GLY A 193 8.82 27.60 0.31
N ASP A 194 8.12 28.53 -0.33
CA ASP A 194 6.65 28.51 -0.43
C ASP A 194 6.14 27.58 -1.53
N ALA A 195 7.02 27.18 -2.45
CA ALA A 195 6.72 26.14 -3.43
C ALA A 195 6.18 24.89 -2.73
N GLY A 196 5.09 24.33 -3.26
CA GLY A 196 4.33 23.25 -2.64
C GLY A 196 3.26 23.71 -1.64
N GLY A 197 3.23 24.98 -1.24
CA GLY A 197 2.24 25.51 -0.31
C GLY A 197 0.81 25.51 -0.88
N PRO A 198 -0.21 25.31 -0.03
CA PRO A 198 -1.61 25.31 -0.47
C PRO A 198 -2.11 26.72 -0.78
N ALA A 199 -2.75 26.88 -1.93
CA ALA A 199 -3.63 28.01 -2.25
C ALA A 199 -5.09 27.54 -2.14
N PHE A 200 -5.87 28.12 -1.23
CA PHE A 200 -7.18 27.61 -0.84
C PHE A 200 -8.22 28.70 -0.58
N ARG A 201 -9.50 28.33 -0.65
CA ARG A 201 -10.63 29.17 -0.20
C ARG A 201 -10.78 29.05 1.31
N ASP A 202 -10.68 30.17 2.04
CA ASP A 202 -10.49 30.17 3.50
C ASP A 202 -11.68 29.58 4.29
N GLY A 203 -12.93 29.84 3.84
CA GLY A 203 -14.16 29.47 4.57
C GLY A 203 -14.22 28.01 5.06
N SER A 204 -14.49 27.06 4.18
CA SER A 204 -14.46 25.61 4.47
C SER A 204 -13.09 24.98 4.26
N ALA A 205 -12.04 25.78 3.98
CA ALA A 205 -10.72 25.32 3.54
C ALA A 205 -10.79 24.30 2.38
N GLU A 206 -10.93 24.82 1.16
CA GLU A 206 -10.84 24.02 -0.07
C GLU A 206 -9.56 24.33 -0.84
N LEU A 207 -8.71 23.33 -1.03
CA LEU A 207 -7.48 23.42 -1.80
C LEU A 207 -7.80 23.60 -3.29
N VAL A 208 -7.38 24.72 -3.85
CA VAL A 208 -7.61 25.10 -5.25
C VAL A 208 -6.37 24.86 -6.10
N ALA A 209 -5.19 25.18 -5.57
CA ALA A 209 -3.93 25.02 -6.27
C ALA A 209 -2.74 24.81 -5.30
N VAL A 210 -1.61 24.37 -5.85
CA VAL A 210 -0.35 24.18 -5.13
C VAL A 210 0.71 25.11 -5.74
N VAL A 211 1.30 25.99 -4.93
CA VAL A 211 2.26 27.00 -5.40
C VAL A 211 3.44 26.34 -6.10
N SER A 212 3.80 26.81 -7.29
CA SER A 212 4.83 26.22 -8.16
C SER A 212 6.07 27.11 -8.26
N THR A 213 5.96 28.25 -8.94
CA THR A 213 7.06 29.19 -9.14
C THR A 213 6.63 30.60 -8.79
N SER A 214 7.60 31.47 -8.49
CA SER A 214 7.36 32.89 -8.23
C SER A 214 8.52 33.71 -8.75
N TRP A 215 8.24 34.92 -9.22
CA TRP A 215 9.26 35.90 -9.62
C TRP A 215 10.12 36.41 -8.45
N GLN A 216 9.74 36.13 -7.20
CA GLN A 216 10.49 36.52 -5.99
C GLN A 216 10.56 38.03 -5.71
N LYS A 217 9.74 38.85 -6.38
CA LYS A 217 9.68 40.29 -6.08
C LYS A 217 9.28 40.54 -4.63
N GLY A 218 10.05 41.36 -3.93
CA GLY A 218 9.82 41.69 -2.52
C GLY A 218 10.27 40.61 -1.53
N CYS A 219 10.88 39.52 -1.99
CA CYS A 219 11.52 38.54 -1.13
C CYS A 219 12.89 39.05 -0.65
N LEU A 220 13.31 38.64 0.56
CA LEU A 220 14.59 39.06 1.12
C LEU A 220 15.76 38.75 0.17
N ALA A 221 16.58 39.78 -0.08
CA ALA A 221 17.76 39.75 -0.96
C ALA A 221 17.50 39.44 -2.45
N GLU A 222 16.29 39.67 -2.94
CA GLU A 222 15.93 39.53 -4.35
C GLU A 222 15.66 40.92 -4.96
N THR A 223 16.16 41.19 -6.17
CA THR A 223 16.02 42.49 -6.87
C THR A 223 15.07 42.42 -8.06
N GLU A 224 14.36 41.31 -8.24
CA GLU A 224 13.39 41.14 -9.33
C GLU A 224 12.23 42.12 -9.18
N THR A 225 11.75 42.64 -10.31
CA THR A 225 10.68 43.65 -10.37
C THR A 225 9.37 43.09 -10.92
N ARG A 226 9.43 41.99 -11.68
CA ARG A 226 8.25 41.24 -12.13
C ARG A 226 7.55 40.62 -10.93
N ASP A 227 6.23 40.73 -10.93
CA ASP A 227 5.40 40.30 -9.81
C ASP A 227 4.60 39.05 -10.18
N GLY A 228 4.14 38.35 -9.14
CA GLY A 228 3.27 37.20 -9.27
C GLY A 228 3.98 35.85 -9.24
N ALA A 229 3.14 34.83 -9.21
CA ALA A 229 3.50 33.43 -9.06
C ALA A 229 2.60 32.56 -9.92
N THR A 230 3.04 31.32 -10.17
CA THR A 230 2.21 30.29 -10.79
C THR A 230 1.93 29.20 -9.76
N ALA A 231 0.74 28.62 -9.81
CA ALA A 231 0.35 27.47 -9.00
C ALA A 231 -0.27 26.39 -9.90
N THR A 232 -0.08 25.12 -9.54
CA THR A 232 -0.68 23.98 -10.24
C THR A 232 -2.10 23.75 -9.72
N ARG A 233 -3.08 23.70 -10.62
CA ARG A 233 -4.50 23.44 -10.30
C ARG A 233 -4.70 22.01 -9.77
N VAL A 234 -5.57 21.87 -8.76
CA VAL A 234 -5.94 20.57 -8.20
C VAL A 234 -7.42 20.20 -8.37
N ASP A 235 -8.25 21.11 -8.89
CA ASP A 235 -9.71 20.97 -8.91
C ASP A 235 -10.22 19.77 -9.74
N ASP A 236 -9.45 19.35 -10.75
CA ASP A 236 -9.72 18.18 -11.59
C ASP A 236 -8.82 16.98 -11.28
N LEU A 237 -8.00 17.07 -10.22
CA LEU A 237 -7.10 16.00 -9.77
C LEU A 237 -7.75 15.05 -8.78
N GLY A 238 -9.03 15.22 -8.44
CA GLY A 238 -9.74 14.38 -7.48
C GLY A 238 -9.57 12.88 -7.75
N TRP A 239 -9.68 12.45 -9.01
CA TRP A 239 -9.42 11.06 -9.39
C TRP A 239 -7.98 10.60 -9.13
N TRP A 240 -6.99 11.38 -9.56
CA TRP A 240 -5.59 10.99 -9.39
C TRP A 240 -5.24 10.90 -7.91
N ILE A 241 -5.66 11.89 -7.11
CA ILE A 241 -5.43 11.87 -5.66
C ILE A 241 -6.13 10.66 -5.04
N ARG A 242 -7.41 10.42 -5.35
CA ARG A 242 -8.16 9.26 -4.86
C ARG A 242 -7.45 7.95 -5.21
N TRP A 243 -7.00 7.80 -6.46
CA TRP A 243 -6.27 6.62 -6.91
C TRP A 243 -5.00 6.37 -6.08
N GLN A 244 -4.29 7.41 -5.65
CA GLN A 244 -3.11 7.23 -4.79
C GLN A 244 -3.48 6.98 -3.32
N THR A 245 -4.58 7.56 -2.83
CA THR A 245 -4.93 7.53 -1.40
C THR A 245 -5.76 6.32 -1.00
N THR A 246 -6.48 5.69 -1.94
CA THR A 246 -7.29 4.49 -1.66
C THR A 246 -6.46 3.21 -1.66
N ASP A 247 -6.93 2.24 -0.90
CA ASP A 247 -6.32 0.92 -0.71
C ASP A 247 -6.80 -0.13 -1.72
N VAL A 248 -7.94 0.07 -2.38
CA VAL A 248 -8.45 -0.90 -3.36
C VAL A 248 -8.55 -0.27 -4.75
N HIS A 249 -7.94 -0.95 -5.72
CA HIS A 249 -8.09 -0.65 -7.14
C HIS A 249 -8.76 -1.82 -7.85
N LEU A 250 -9.85 -1.54 -8.55
CA LEU A 250 -10.51 -2.52 -9.42
C LEU A 250 -10.38 -2.06 -10.85
N PHE A 251 -10.15 -3.00 -11.76
CA PHE A 251 -10.35 -2.78 -13.17
C PHE A 251 -11.56 -3.58 -13.63
N GLY A 252 -12.22 -3.10 -14.67
CA GLY A 252 -13.38 -3.79 -15.22
C GLY A 252 -13.62 -3.45 -16.67
N VAL A 253 -14.68 -4.06 -17.20
CA VAL A 253 -15.18 -3.78 -18.55
C VAL A 253 -16.63 -3.39 -18.45
N THR A 254 -17.00 -2.28 -19.07
CA THR A 254 -18.40 -1.86 -19.20
C THR A 254 -18.95 -2.18 -20.58
N ASN A 255 -20.24 -2.52 -20.63
CA ASN A 255 -20.99 -2.68 -21.87
C ASN A 255 -22.02 -1.55 -22.00
N GLN A 256 -21.97 -0.84 -23.12
CA GLN A 256 -22.95 0.17 -23.48
C GLN A 256 -23.64 -0.24 -24.80
N LEU A 257 -24.94 -0.54 -24.70
CA LEU A 257 -25.79 -0.74 -25.87
C LEU A 257 -26.02 0.62 -26.54
N MET A 258 -25.75 0.70 -27.84
CA MET A 258 -25.96 1.87 -28.67
C MET A 258 -27.30 1.78 -29.41
N PRO A 259 -27.84 2.92 -29.89
CA PRO A 259 -29.11 2.94 -30.62
C PRO A 259 -29.14 2.07 -31.88
N ASP A 260 -27.98 1.79 -32.47
CA ASP A 260 -27.79 0.91 -33.64
C ASP A 260 -27.68 -0.58 -33.27
N ALA A 261 -28.02 -0.94 -32.03
CA ALA A 261 -27.90 -2.27 -31.44
C ALA A 261 -26.46 -2.80 -31.31
N THR A 262 -25.43 -1.98 -31.58
CA THR A 262 -24.05 -2.36 -31.30
C THR A 262 -23.72 -2.21 -29.81
N VAL A 263 -22.77 -3.01 -29.31
CA VAL A 263 -22.30 -2.91 -27.92
C VAL A 263 -20.90 -2.34 -27.90
N GLN A 264 -20.76 -1.12 -27.39
CA GLN A 264 -19.47 -0.52 -27.10
C GLN A 264 -18.92 -1.01 -25.77
N ARG A 265 -17.63 -1.34 -25.76
CA ARG A 265 -16.94 -1.91 -24.60
C ARG A 265 -15.78 -1.03 -24.21
N ARG A 266 -15.67 -0.70 -22.93
CA ARG A 266 -14.62 0.21 -22.42
C ARG A 266 -14.00 -0.36 -21.17
N LEU A 267 -12.67 -0.21 -21.07
CA LEU A 267 -11.97 -0.41 -19.82
C LEU A 267 -12.44 0.63 -18.80
N VAL A 268 -12.66 0.19 -17.58
CA VAL A 268 -12.94 1.05 -16.43
C VAL A 268 -11.98 0.75 -15.30
N ALA A 269 -11.72 1.77 -14.49
CA ALA A 269 -10.93 1.68 -13.28
C ALA A 269 -11.71 2.29 -12.12
N HIS A 270 -11.61 1.68 -10.96
CA HIS A 270 -12.25 2.11 -9.73
C HIS A 270 -11.22 2.28 -8.62
N ALA A 271 -11.34 3.39 -7.89
CA ALA A 271 -10.63 3.64 -6.65
C ALA A 271 -11.64 3.53 -5.51
N VAL A 272 -11.48 2.52 -4.65
CA VAL A 272 -12.39 2.22 -3.55
C VAL A 272 -11.63 2.35 -2.23
N ASP A 273 -12.17 3.15 -1.33
CA ASP A 273 -11.72 3.16 0.07
C ASP A 273 -12.41 2.00 0.80
N SER A 274 -11.65 0.99 1.22
CA SER A 274 -12.24 -0.25 1.78
C SER A 274 -13.00 -0.01 3.08
N ALA A 275 -12.63 1.01 3.85
CA ALA A 275 -13.23 1.31 5.15
C ALA A 275 -14.57 2.05 4.99
N THR A 276 -14.60 3.08 4.15
CA THR A 276 -15.77 3.94 3.97
C THR A 276 -16.67 3.50 2.82
N GLY A 277 -16.13 2.75 1.85
CA GLY A 277 -16.83 2.34 0.63
C GLY A 277 -16.82 3.42 -0.45
N GLY A 278 -16.24 4.59 -0.16
CA GLY A 278 -16.23 5.70 -1.10
C GLY A 278 -15.52 5.32 -2.40
N LEU A 279 -16.27 5.43 -3.49
CA LEU A 279 -15.91 5.00 -4.83
C LEU A 279 -15.69 6.20 -5.76
N GLN A 280 -14.63 6.17 -6.54
CA GLN A 280 -14.53 6.93 -7.78
C GLN A 280 -14.29 6.00 -8.96
N THR A 281 -14.73 6.42 -10.15
CA THR A 281 -14.63 5.63 -11.38
C THR A 281 -14.04 6.47 -12.50
N ARG A 282 -13.17 5.86 -13.30
CA ARG A 282 -12.76 6.34 -14.62
C ARG A 282 -13.12 5.34 -15.69
N THR A 283 -13.53 5.86 -16.84
CA THR A 283 -13.83 5.09 -18.04
C THR A 283 -12.92 5.56 -19.15
N ALA A 284 -12.31 4.61 -19.85
CA ALA A 284 -11.40 4.91 -20.93
C ALA A 284 -12.14 5.45 -22.16
N ALA A 285 -11.53 6.44 -22.81
CA ALA A 285 -12.05 6.98 -24.08
C ALA A 285 -11.88 6.01 -25.27
N ALA A 286 -10.92 5.08 -25.19
CA ALA A 286 -10.73 4.03 -26.19
C ALA A 286 -11.71 2.86 -26.01
N LEU A 287 -12.11 2.24 -27.12
CA LEU A 287 -12.94 1.02 -27.12
C LEU A 287 -12.05 -0.22 -27.00
N LEU A 288 -12.58 -1.28 -26.41
CA LEU A 288 -12.00 -2.63 -26.55
C LEU A 288 -12.37 -3.18 -27.93
N PRO A 289 -11.41 -3.76 -28.68
CA PRO A 289 -11.65 -4.26 -30.04
C PRO A 289 -12.31 -5.63 -30.09
N PHE A 290 -12.60 -6.25 -28.94
CA PHE A 290 -13.23 -7.57 -28.84
C PHE A 290 -14.15 -7.64 -27.60
N ALA A 291 -14.97 -8.70 -27.53
CA ALA A 291 -15.77 -9.02 -26.36
C ALA A 291 -14.92 -9.88 -25.38
N PRO A 292 -14.54 -9.35 -24.21
CA PRO A 292 -13.80 -10.12 -23.23
C PRO A 292 -14.71 -11.17 -22.58
N LYS A 293 -14.14 -12.32 -22.24
CA LYS A 293 -14.83 -13.46 -21.59
C LYS A 293 -14.55 -13.50 -20.09
N SER A 294 -13.28 -13.41 -19.69
CA SER A 294 -12.83 -13.31 -18.30
C SER A 294 -11.63 -12.38 -18.17
N MET A 295 -11.32 -11.94 -16.96
CA MET A 295 -10.24 -10.97 -16.71
C MET A 295 -9.48 -11.24 -15.42
N ALA A 296 -8.19 -10.90 -15.41
CA ALA A 296 -7.38 -10.90 -14.19
C ALA A 296 -6.41 -9.72 -14.20
N THR A 297 -6.39 -8.93 -13.15
CA THR A 297 -5.42 -7.84 -12.96
C THR A 297 -4.16 -8.39 -12.30
N LEU A 298 -3.00 -8.13 -12.89
CA LEU A 298 -1.72 -8.58 -12.32
C LEU A 298 -1.14 -7.56 -11.34
N ASN A 299 -1.20 -6.27 -11.70
CA ASN A 299 -0.58 -5.18 -10.95
C ASN A 299 -1.23 -3.83 -11.32
N ALA A 300 -0.53 -2.71 -11.08
CA ALA A 300 -1.03 -1.36 -11.31
C ALA A 300 -1.35 -1.03 -12.77
N ASP A 301 -0.67 -1.68 -13.70
CA ASP A 301 -0.66 -1.29 -15.11
C ASP A 301 -0.84 -2.47 -16.07
N THR A 302 -1.04 -3.68 -15.58
CA THR A 302 -1.12 -4.89 -16.40
C THR A 302 -2.37 -5.69 -16.08
N ILE A 303 -3.21 -5.89 -17.09
CA ILE A 303 -4.47 -6.64 -17.00
C ILE A 303 -4.48 -7.70 -18.10
N LEU A 304 -4.95 -8.90 -17.78
CA LEU A 304 -5.18 -9.98 -18.73
C LEU A 304 -6.67 -10.07 -19.07
N LEU A 305 -6.98 -10.18 -20.35
CA LEU A 305 -8.32 -10.39 -20.87
C LEU A 305 -8.32 -11.62 -21.78
N THR A 306 -9.28 -12.51 -21.56
CA THR A 306 -9.56 -13.61 -22.48
C THR A 306 -10.73 -13.24 -23.39
N ASN A 307 -10.97 -14.00 -24.46
CA ASN A 307 -12.18 -13.86 -25.26
C ASN A 307 -12.79 -15.21 -25.65
N GLY A 308 -13.98 -15.16 -26.29
CA GLY A 308 -14.70 -16.35 -26.73
C GLY A 308 -13.99 -17.20 -27.80
N ALA A 309 -12.99 -16.64 -28.49
CA ALA A 309 -12.17 -17.37 -29.45
C ALA A 309 -11.01 -18.13 -28.78
N GLY A 310 -10.86 -18.01 -27.45
CA GLY A 310 -9.78 -18.66 -26.70
C GLY A 310 -8.45 -17.93 -26.77
N GLU A 311 -8.45 -16.64 -27.11
CA GLU A 311 -7.25 -15.81 -27.12
C GLU A 311 -6.98 -15.20 -25.75
N LEU A 312 -5.71 -14.92 -25.46
CA LEU A 312 -5.29 -14.11 -24.32
C LEU A 312 -4.71 -12.79 -24.81
N HIS A 313 -5.11 -11.71 -24.16
CA HIS A 313 -4.66 -10.34 -24.43
C HIS A 313 -4.14 -9.71 -23.15
N ARG A 314 -2.98 -9.05 -23.25
CA ARG A 314 -2.45 -8.16 -22.22
C ARG A 314 -2.89 -6.73 -22.51
N VAL A 315 -3.48 -6.06 -21.54
CA VAL A 315 -3.77 -4.64 -21.56
C VAL A 315 -2.74 -3.94 -20.68
N ASP A 316 -1.94 -3.07 -21.29
CA ASP A 316 -0.95 -2.25 -20.60
C ASP A 316 -1.53 -0.84 -20.40
N VAL A 317 -1.83 -0.47 -19.16
CA VAL A 317 -2.35 0.85 -18.80
C VAL A 317 -1.18 1.84 -18.77
N ALA A 318 -1.16 2.76 -19.73
CA ALA A 318 -0.08 3.74 -19.87
C ALA A 318 -0.24 4.92 -18.90
N ASN A 319 -1.47 5.31 -18.59
CA ASN A 319 -1.76 6.43 -17.70
C ASN A 319 -3.09 6.17 -16.97
N THR A 320 -3.07 6.11 -15.63
CA THR A 320 -4.28 5.86 -14.84
C THR A 320 -5.16 7.10 -14.69
N VAL A 321 -4.64 8.32 -14.89
CA VAL A 321 -5.39 9.58 -14.80
C VAL A 321 -6.37 9.70 -15.97
N THR A 322 -5.89 9.47 -17.19
CA THR A 322 -6.68 9.49 -18.42
C THR A 322 -7.22 8.11 -18.82
N LEU A 323 -6.77 7.06 -18.12
CA LEU A 323 -7.05 5.64 -18.40
C LEU A 323 -6.76 5.27 -19.86
N THR A 324 -5.59 5.66 -20.36
CA THR A 324 -5.09 5.23 -21.67
C THR A 324 -4.38 3.88 -21.55
N TYR A 325 -4.52 3.05 -22.58
CA TYR A 325 -3.95 1.70 -22.59
C TYR A 325 -3.59 1.25 -24.00
N THR A 326 -2.70 0.26 -24.09
CA THR A 326 -2.44 -0.54 -25.30
C THR A 326 -2.86 -1.99 -25.07
N ILE A 327 -3.20 -2.69 -26.15
CA ILE A 327 -3.55 -4.11 -26.09
C ILE A 327 -2.55 -4.89 -26.93
N THR A 328 -2.01 -5.97 -26.37
CA THR A 328 -1.18 -6.93 -27.07
C THR A 328 -1.81 -8.30 -26.96
N LYS A 329 -2.08 -8.94 -28.09
CA LYS A 329 -2.47 -10.36 -28.12
C LYS A 329 -1.25 -11.21 -27.76
N ILE A 330 -1.35 -12.00 -26.70
CA ILE A 330 -0.25 -12.82 -26.19
C ILE A 330 -0.44 -14.32 -26.45
N ALA A 331 -1.67 -14.80 -26.65
CA ALA A 331 -1.93 -16.17 -27.09
C ALA A 331 -3.17 -16.26 -28.01
N SER A 332 -3.20 -17.30 -28.84
CA SER A 332 -4.22 -17.46 -29.90
C SER A 332 -5.26 -18.55 -29.65
N ALA A 333 -5.07 -19.44 -28.67
CA ALA A 333 -5.96 -20.56 -28.36
C ALA A 333 -5.79 -21.02 -26.90
N ASP A 334 -6.72 -21.84 -26.41
CA ASP A 334 -6.70 -22.47 -25.08
C ASP A 334 -6.90 -21.55 -23.86
N TRP A 335 -7.26 -20.28 -24.09
CA TRP A 335 -7.54 -19.30 -23.03
C TRP A 335 -9.02 -18.93 -22.87
N ALA A 336 -9.95 -19.74 -23.37
CA ALA A 336 -11.39 -19.46 -23.29
C ALA A 336 -11.99 -19.67 -21.89
N PHE A 337 -11.28 -19.25 -20.84
CA PHE A 337 -11.67 -19.43 -19.44
C PHE A 337 -12.97 -18.69 -19.11
N ASP A 338 -13.86 -19.37 -18.39
CA ASP A 338 -15.09 -18.81 -17.86
C ASP A 338 -14.77 -17.81 -16.74
N GLU A 339 -13.84 -18.18 -15.87
CA GLU A 339 -13.35 -17.38 -14.76
C GLU A 339 -11.82 -17.32 -14.78
N LEU A 340 -11.24 -16.18 -14.38
CA LEU A 340 -9.79 -16.00 -14.32
C LEU A 340 -9.43 -15.16 -13.08
N VAL A 341 -8.41 -15.54 -12.33
CA VAL A 341 -7.92 -14.75 -11.19
C VAL A 341 -6.42 -14.92 -11.01
N TYR A 342 -5.74 -13.85 -10.60
CA TYR A 342 -4.33 -13.87 -10.23
C TYR A 342 -4.20 -13.71 -8.71
N ASP A 343 -3.34 -14.51 -8.07
CA ASP A 343 -3.19 -14.52 -6.61
C ASP A 343 -2.22 -13.45 -6.07
N GLY A 344 -1.65 -12.63 -6.96
CA GLY A 344 -0.65 -11.62 -6.62
C GLY A 344 0.79 -12.14 -6.51
N HIS A 345 0.99 -13.46 -6.60
CA HIS A 345 2.23 -14.14 -6.19
C HIS A 345 2.71 -15.18 -7.21
N GLY A 346 2.43 -14.92 -8.49
CA GLY A 346 2.92 -15.73 -9.60
C GLY A 346 1.95 -16.83 -10.04
N SER A 347 0.81 -17.04 -9.40
CA SER A 347 -0.18 -18.02 -9.88
C SER A 347 -1.41 -17.36 -10.48
N LEU A 348 -1.67 -17.67 -11.75
CA LEU A 348 -2.90 -17.35 -12.45
C LEU A 348 -3.78 -18.61 -12.52
N TYR A 349 -5.00 -18.51 -12.03
CA TYR A 349 -5.97 -19.59 -12.01
C TYR A 349 -7.08 -19.30 -13.02
N GLY A 350 -7.49 -20.32 -13.77
CA GLY A 350 -8.60 -20.23 -14.71
C GLY A 350 -9.50 -21.46 -14.63
N ILE A 351 -10.81 -21.27 -14.69
CA ILE A 351 -11.80 -22.35 -14.80
C ILE A 351 -12.28 -22.44 -16.24
N LEU A 352 -12.16 -23.63 -16.82
CA LEU A 352 -12.65 -23.93 -18.16
C LEU A 352 -13.48 -25.20 -18.10
N SER A 353 -14.79 -25.10 -18.36
CA SER A 353 -15.70 -26.26 -18.36
C SER A 353 -15.59 -27.08 -17.05
N GLY A 354 -15.51 -26.39 -15.90
CA GLY A 354 -15.39 -27.01 -14.58
C GLY A 354 -14.02 -27.61 -14.25
N SER A 355 -13.02 -27.45 -15.13
CA SER A 355 -11.63 -27.84 -14.83
C SER A 355 -10.82 -26.61 -14.41
N LEU A 356 -10.19 -26.70 -13.24
CA LEU A 356 -9.30 -25.65 -12.75
C LEU A 356 -7.90 -25.87 -13.34
N ARG A 357 -7.37 -24.83 -13.98
CA ARG A 357 -5.99 -24.76 -14.46
C ARG A 357 -5.24 -23.67 -13.71
N ARG A 358 -3.95 -23.91 -13.45
CA ARG A 358 -3.02 -22.94 -12.89
C ARG A 358 -1.87 -22.72 -13.86
N PHE A 359 -1.49 -21.46 -14.04
CA PHE A 359 -0.31 -21.03 -14.79
C PHE A 359 0.62 -20.28 -13.86
N THR A 360 1.93 -20.48 -14.02
CA THR A 360 2.92 -19.63 -13.37
C THR A 360 3.16 -18.41 -14.25
N VAL A 361 3.10 -17.22 -13.67
CA VAL A 361 3.40 -15.94 -14.30
C VAL A 361 4.76 -15.46 -13.81
N THR A 362 5.73 -15.38 -14.71
CA THR A 362 7.14 -15.08 -14.36
C THR A 362 7.55 -13.64 -14.63
N SER A 363 6.64 -12.80 -15.11
CA SER A 363 6.92 -11.42 -15.50
C SER A 363 5.77 -10.49 -15.12
N ALA A 364 6.08 -9.25 -14.71
CA ALA A 364 5.10 -8.21 -14.45
C ALA A 364 4.28 -7.84 -15.70
N LYS A 365 4.90 -7.94 -16.89
CA LYS A 365 4.29 -7.69 -18.20
C LYS A 365 4.49 -8.92 -19.08
N PRO A 366 3.72 -9.99 -18.84
CA PRO A 366 4.01 -11.29 -19.43
C PRO A 366 3.79 -11.28 -20.95
N ALA A 367 4.65 -11.98 -21.66
CA ALA A 367 4.45 -12.47 -23.01
C ALA A 367 4.04 -13.97 -22.96
N ALA A 368 3.80 -14.59 -24.12
CA ALA A 368 3.39 -15.99 -24.21
C ALA A 368 4.31 -16.95 -23.42
N ALA A 369 5.62 -16.72 -23.48
CA ALA A 369 6.64 -17.56 -22.85
C ALA A 369 6.71 -17.41 -21.31
N ASP A 370 6.14 -16.33 -20.76
CA ASP A 370 6.14 -16.06 -19.32
C ASP A 370 5.01 -16.80 -18.58
N PHE A 371 4.21 -17.56 -19.32
CA PHE A 371 3.27 -18.53 -18.77
C PHE A 371 3.88 -19.92 -18.87
N THR A 372 4.25 -20.52 -17.75
CA THR A 372 4.66 -21.93 -17.77
C THR A 372 3.49 -22.83 -18.17
N ALA A 373 3.79 -24.02 -18.70
CA ALA A 373 2.76 -24.97 -19.14
C ALA A 373 1.65 -25.15 -18.08
N PRO A 374 0.37 -25.08 -18.48
CA PRO A 374 -0.76 -25.13 -17.54
C PRO A 374 -0.75 -26.42 -16.75
N THR A 375 -0.73 -26.30 -15.42
CA THR A 375 -1.02 -27.41 -14.53
C THR A 375 -2.54 -27.55 -14.43
N THR A 376 -3.10 -28.64 -14.93
CA THR A 376 -4.50 -28.98 -14.60
C THR A 376 -4.54 -29.44 -13.15
N ILE A 377 -5.26 -28.70 -12.31
CA ILE A 377 -5.36 -29.01 -10.88
C ILE A 377 -6.31 -30.19 -10.68
N SER A 378 -7.56 -30.08 -11.16
CA SER A 378 -8.53 -31.17 -11.22
C SER A 378 -9.79 -30.71 -11.99
N SER A 379 -10.76 -31.61 -12.12
CA SER A 379 -12.12 -31.30 -12.60
C SER A 379 -13.11 -31.18 -11.44
N GLY A 380 -14.33 -30.68 -11.72
CA GLY A 380 -15.41 -30.58 -10.74
C GLY A 380 -15.47 -29.25 -9.98
N PHE A 381 -14.75 -28.22 -10.43
CA PHE A 381 -14.82 -26.87 -9.87
C PHE A 381 -16.05 -26.14 -10.41
N GLY A 382 -17.14 -26.14 -9.63
CA GLY A 382 -18.44 -25.53 -10.00
C GLY A 382 -18.61 -24.08 -9.52
N LEU A 383 -17.54 -23.28 -9.52
CA LEU A 383 -17.59 -21.88 -9.11
C LEU A 383 -18.16 -21.01 -10.25
N GLN A 384 -19.08 -20.09 -9.92
CA GLN A 384 -19.65 -19.08 -10.81
C GLN A 384 -18.93 -17.73 -10.73
N THR A 385 -18.14 -17.53 -9.70
CA THR A 385 -17.29 -16.37 -9.51
C THR A 385 -15.93 -16.86 -9.03
N LEU A 386 -14.85 -16.14 -9.31
CA LEU A 386 -13.52 -16.55 -8.86
C LEU A 386 -12.72 -15.36 -8.34
N ALA A 387 -12.31 -15.46 -7.07
CA ALA A 387 -11.43 -14.52 -6.40
C ALA A 387 -10.25 -15.24 -5.77
N SER A 388 -9.21 -14.49 -5.41
CA SER A 388 -8.08 -14.99 -4.63
C SER A 388 -7.85 -14.09 -3.41
N PRO A 389 -7.82 -14.64 -2.18
CA PRO A 389 -7.43 -13.89 -1.00
C PRO A 389 -5.90 -13.73 -0.89
N GLY A 390 -5.14 -14.45 -1.71
CA GLY A 390 -3.69 -14.50 -1.68
C GLY A 390 -3.13 -15.84 -2.16
N PRO A 391 -1.81 -16.04 -1.97
CA PRO A 391 -1.07 -17.09 -2.65
C PRO A 391 -1.65 -18.49 -2.41
N GLY A 392 -1.81 -19.27 -3.48
CA GLY A 392 -2.25 -20.67 -3.38
C GLY A 392 -3.71 -20.85 -2.95
N ARG A 393 -4.51 -19.78 -2.87
CA ARG A 393 -5.92 -19.84 -2.47
C ARG A 393 -6.81 -19.17 -3.49
N ILE A 394 -7.95 -19.80 -3.71
CA ILE A 394 -9.04 -19.26 -4.51
C ILE A 394 -10.34 -19.46 -3.74
N LEU A 395 -11.30 -18.58 -3.95
CA LEU A 395 -12.65 -18.73 -3.44
C LEU A 395 -13.67 -18.26 -4.48
N GLY A 396 -14.90 -18.72 -4.32
CA GLY A 396 -15.97 -18.40 -5.24
C GLY A 396 -17.32 -18.81 -4.72
N THR A 397 -18.37 -18.25 -5.30
CA THR A 397 -19.73 -18.73 -5.09
C THR A 397 -20.05 -19.83 -6.09
N THR A 398 -20.91 -20.77 -5.71
CA THR A 398 -21.40 -21.81 -6.64
C THR A 398 -22.75 -21.44 -7.22
N SER A 399 -23.18 -22.20 -8.23
CA SER A 399 -24.54 -22.11 -8.77
C SER A 399 -25.63 -22.40 -7.74
N ALA A 400 -25.32 -22.99 -6.59
CA ALA A 400 -26.27 -23.20 -5.50
C ALA A 400 -26.32 -22.04 -4.49
N GLY A 401 -25.39 -21.08 -4.53
CA GLY A 401 -25.29 -19.96 -3.58
C GLY A 401 -24.20 -20.04 -2.49
N PRO A 402 -23.71 -21.22 -2.04
CA PRO A 402 -22.61 -21.28 -1.07
C PRO A 402 -21.33 -20.59 -1.51
N LEU A 403 -20.63 -20.00 -0.55
CA LEU A 403 -19.24 -19.54 -0.69
C LEU A 403 -18.28 -20.69 -0.34
N ILE A 404 -17.39 -21.01 -1.27
CA ILE A 404 -16.44 -22.11 -1.14
C ILE A 404 -15.03 -21.57 -1.35
N SER A 405 -14.09 -22.04 -0.53
CA SER A 405 -12.66 -21.80 -0.68
C SER A 405 -11.91 -23.08 -1.02
N TYR A 406 -10.88 -22.95 -1.84
CA TYR A 406 -9.95 -24.00 -2.17
C TYR A 406 -8.52 -23.58 -1.85
N LYS A 407 -7.80 -24.45 -1.14
CA LYS A 407 -6.35 -24.39 -1.02
C LYS A 407 -5.74 -25.27 -2.11
N ILE A 408 -4.94 -24.68 -2.98
CA ILE A 408 -4.35 -25.35 -4.13
C ILE A 408 -2.88 -25.64 -3.84
N ASN A 409 -2.54 -26.92 -3.70
CA ASN A 409 -1.19 -27.37 -3.40
C ASN A 409 -0.43 -27.84 -4.65
N GLY A 410 -1.15 -28.29 -5.68
CA GLY A 410 -0.60 -28.79 -6.93
C GLY A 410 -1.62 -29.61 -7.70
N ALA A 411 -1.18 -30.33 -8.74
CA ALA A 411 -2.04 -31.25 -9.49
C ALA A 411 -2.63 -32.33 -8.58
N ASN A 412 -3.96 -32.49 -8.59
CA ASN A 412 -4.74 -33.39 -7.73
C ASN A 412 -4.45 -33.28 -6.22
N SER A 413 -3.81 -32.18 -5.80
CA SER A 413 -3.47 -31.90 -4.42
C SER A 413 -4.11 -30.57 -4.04
N TRP A 414 -5.28 -30.65 -3.41
CA TRP A 414 -6.05 -29.48 -3.00
C TRP A 414 -7.01 -29.86 -1.87
N SER A 415 -7.47 -28.88 -1.12
CA SER A 415 -8.53 -29.05 -0.11
C SER A 415 -9.64 -28.04 -0.33
N ARG A 416 -10.88 -28.47 -0.11
CA ARG A 416 -12.08 -27.63 -0.17
C ARG A 416 -12.56 -27.31 1.24
N SER A 417 -12.96 -26.06 1.43
CA SER A 417 -13.63 -25.57 2.62
C SER A 417 -14.95 -24.90 2.22
N ASP A 418 -16.04 -25.31 2.85
CA ASP A 418 -17.33 -24.62 2.70
C ASP A 418 -17.38 -23.49 3.72
N LEU A 419 -17.16 -22.25 3.26
CA LEU A 419 -17.06 -21.08 4.13
C LEU A 419 -18.44 -20.66 4.63
N HIS A 420 -19.44 -20.66 3.75
CA HIS A 420 -20.81 -20.31 4.11
C HIS A 420 -21.83 -21.01 3.21
N GLN A 421 -22.95 -21.46 3.79
CA GLN A 421 -23.98 -22.21 3.04
C GLN A 421 -25.08 -21.32 2.42
N THR A 422 -25.37 -20.16 3.01
CA THR A 422 -26.42 -19.22 2.57
C THR A 422 -25.93 -17.76 2.58
N GLY A 423 -26.73 -16.75 2.23
CA GLY A 423 -26.37 -15.33 2.46
C GLY A 423 -25.27 -14.76 1.55
N TRP A 424 -24.77 -15.56 0.60
CA TRP A 424 -23.90 -15.17 -0.50
C TRP A 424 -24.65 -15.30 -1.82
N ASP A 425 -25.88 -14.79 -1.86
CA ASP A 425 -26.84 -15.02 -2.94
C ASP A 425 -26.31 -14.51 -4.29
N ARG A 426 -25.61 -15.42 -4.98
CA ARG A 426 -25.12 -15.35 -6.37
C ARG A 426 -24.69 -13.95 -6.80
N PRO A 427 -23.65 -13.38 -6.17
CA PRO A 427 -23.07 -12.16 -6.67
C PRO A 427 -22.68 -12.32 -8.12
N ARG A 428 -22.93 -11.29 -8.93
CA ARG A 428 -22.46 -11.30 -10.32
C ARG A 428 -20.94 -11.38 -10.36
N GLU A 429 -20.29 -10.64 -9.48
CA GLU A 429 -18.84 -10.59 -9.35
C GLU A 429 -18.47 -10.73 -7.88
N LEU A 430 -17.47 -11.58 -7.61
CA LEU A 430 -16.76 -11.62 -6.35
C LEU A 430 -15.30 -11.34 -6.66
N VAL A 431 -14.78 -10.24 -6.14
CA VAL A 431 -13.39 -9.85 -6.32
C VAL A 431 -12.71 -9.67 -4.96
N SER A 432 -11.41 -9.91 -4.93
CA SER A 432 -10.60 -9.79 -3.73
C SER A 432 -9.27 -9.17 -4.13
N PRO A 433 -8.88 -8.01 -3.57
CA PRO A 433 -7.50 -7.55 -3.64
C PRO A 433 -6.59 -8.40 -2.74
N GLY A 434 -7.13 -9.24 -1.85
CA GLY A 434 -6.37 -10.06 -0.92
C GLY A 434 -6.53 -9.60 0.52
N GLY A 435 -5.76 -10.21 1.43
CA GLY A 435 -5.73 -9.83 2.85
C GLY A 435 -7.08 -9.95 3.58
N GLY A 436 -7.98 -10.79 3.06
CA GLY A 436 -9.30 -11.07 3.63
C GLY A 436 -10.36 -10.04 3.29
N LEU A 437 -10.11 -9.10 2.36
CA LEU A 437 -11.15 -8.20 1.87
C LEU A 437 -11.88 -8.84 0.68
N TYR A 438 -13.19 -9.01 0.79
CA TYR A 438 -14.03 -9.50 -0.29
C TYR A 438 -15.05 -8.46 -0.70
N LEU A 439 -15.21 -8.29 -2.01
CA LEU A 439 -16.14 -7.35 -2.61
C LEU A 439 -17.10 -8.14 -3.48
N THR A 440 -18.37 -8.14 -3.11
CA THR A 440 -19.42 -8.70 -3.96
C THR A 440 -20.17 -7.59 -4.64
N ILE A 441 -20.43 -7.76 -5.93
CA ILE A 441 -21.25 -6.82 -6.69
C ILE A 441 -22.47 -7.53 -7.20
N ASN A 442 -23.63 -6.97 -6.82
CA ASN A 442 -24.93 -7.41 -7.25
C ASN A 442 -25.61 -6.30 -8.05
N PRO A 443 -26.19 -6.60 -9.24
CA PRO A 443 -26.91 -5.60 -10.02
C PRO A 443 -28.09 -4.96 -9.29
N THR A 444 -28.67 -5.67 -8.30
CA THR A 444 -29.85 -5.24 -7.52
C THR A 444 -29.48 -4.57 -6.20
N ASP A 445 -28.37 -4.99 -5.57
CA ASP A 445 -28.06 -4.63 -4.18
C ASP A 445 -26.80 -3.76 -4.06
N GLY A 446 -26.07 -3.55 -5.17
CA GLY A 446 -24.89 -2.71 -5.23
C GLY A 446 -23.62 -3.44 -4.81
N LEU A 447 -22.71 -2.71 -4.15
CA LEU A 447 -21.42 -3.22 -3.69
C LEU A 447 -21.54 -3.57 -2.20
N LYS A 448 -21.24 -4.82 -1.84
CA LYS A 448 -21.04 -5.21 -0.44
C LYS A 448 -19.58 -5.54 -0.18
N ARG A 449 -19.14 -5.20 1.03
CA ARG A 449 -17.75 -5.33 1.47
C ARG A 449 -17.73 -6.26 2.68
N TYR A 450 -16.92 -7.31 2.62
CA TYR A 450 -16.74 -8.26 3.70
C TYR A 450 -15.29 -8.31 4.14
N ARG A 451 -15.07 -8.58 5.43
CA ARG A 451 -13.77 -8.83 6.01
C ARG A 451 -13.73 -10.22 6.61
N ASP A 452 -12.79 -10.99 6.12
CA ASP A 452 -12.33 -12.27 6.66
C ASP A 452 -11.09 -11.99 7.52
N ALA A 453 -11.15 -12.37 8.81
CA ALA A 453 -10.05 -12.12 9.71
C ALA A 453 -8.87 -13.05 9.44
N ASN A 454 -9.10 -14.24 8.89
CA ASN A 454 -8.08 -15.19 8.49
C ASN A 454 -8.49 -15.97 7.23
N PRO A 455 -8.25 -15.40 6.03
CA PRO A 455 -8.68 -16.03 4.78
C PRO A 455 -7.91 -17.31 4.41
N PHE A 456 -6.99 -17.74 5.29
CA PHE A 456 -6.14 -18.91 5.12
C PHE A 456 -6.48 -20.08 6.07
N ASP A 457 -7.41 -19.96 7.02
CA ASP A 457 -7.78 -21.11 7.86
C ASP A 457 -8.87 -22.01 7.26
N GLY A 458 -9.54 -21.55 6.19
CA GLY A 458 -10.61 -22.29 5.54
C GLY A 458 -11.89 -22.35 6.38
N ARG A 459 -12.11 -21.36 7.24
CA ARG A 459 -13.35 -21.15 7.98
C ARG A 459 -14.02 -19.86 7.51
N GLY A 460 -15.33 -19.77 7.71
CA GLY A 460 -16.11 -18.59 7.33
C GLY A 460 -16.80 -17.91 8.50
N ASP A 461 -16.58 -18.37 9.73
CA ASP A 461 -17.17 -17.83 10.96
C ASP A 461 -16.62 -16.45 11.33
N ASP A 462 -15.46 -16.09 10.80
CA ASP A 462 -14.80 -14.79 10.95
C ASP A 462 -14.98 -13.88 9.73
N ILE A 463 -15.83 -14.27 8.77
CA ILE A 463 -16.23 -13.41 7.66
C ILE A 463 -17.39 -12.52 8.09
N THR A 464 -17.15 -11.21 8.08
CA THR A 464 -18.10 -10.20 8.56
C THR A 464 -18.42 -9.19 7.46
N LEU A 465 -19.68 -8.81 7.34
CA LEU A 465 -20.08 -7.68 6.49
C LEU A 465 -19.62 -6.38 7.15
N ILE A 466 -18.79 -5.61 6.46
CA ILE A 466 -18.21 -4.36 6.98
C ILE A 466 -18.82 -3.10 6.33
N GLY A 467 -19.60 -3.25 5.26
CA GLY A 467 -20.34 -2.15 4.67
C GLY A 467 -21.09 -2.52 3.39
N GLU A 468 -22.12 -1.74 3.09
CA GLU A 468 -22.93 -1.87 1.89
C GLU A 468 -23.10 -0.48 1.26
N GLU A 469 -22.86 -0.39 -0.05
CA GLU A 469 -23.12 0.81 -0.83
C GLU A 469 -24.28 0.53 -1.78
N PRO A 470 -25.34 1.36 -1.79
CA PRO A 470 -26.50 1.15 -2.64
C PRO A 470 -26.11 1.18 -4.12
N VAL A 471 -27.00 0.67 -4.98
CA VAL A 471 -26.82 0.70 -6.44
C VAL A 471 -26.67 2.14 -6.92
N SER A 472 -25.42 2.60 -7.04
CA SER A 472 -25.11 3.66 -7.99
C SER A 472 -25.21 3.03 -9.38
N GLY A 473 -25.81 3.72 -10.36
CA GLY A 473 -25.96 3.20 -11.73
C GLY A 473 -24.64 2.81 -12.43
N VAL A 474 -23.50 3.02 -11.76
CA VAL A 474 -22.16 2.53 -12.11
C VAL A 474 -22.18 1.00 -12.25
N TRP A 475 -22.60 0.25 -11.24
CA TRP A 475 -22.38 -1.21 -11.19
C TRP A 475 -23.20 -2.00 -12.21
N PHE A 476 -24.38 -1.52 -12.60
CA PHE A 476 -25.27 -2.22 -13.53
C PHE A 476 -24.65 -2.47 -14.92
N ARG A 477 -23.73 -1.59 -15.37
CA ARG A 477 -23.11 -1.66 -16.70
C ARG A 477 -21.86 -2.54 -16.77
N HIS A 478 -21.35 -3.03 -15.64
CA HIS A 478 -20.11 -3.80 -15.60
C HIS A 478 -20.37 -5.22 -16.08
N GLN A 479 -19.55 -5.69 -17.02
CA GLN A 479 -19.57 -7.08 -17.49
C GLN A 479 -18.62 -7.96 -16.69
N LEU A 480 -17.42 -7.44 -16.42
CA LEU A 480 -16.31 -8.12 -15.78
C LEU A 480 -15.63 -7.17 -14.80
N LEU A 481 -15.15 -7.69 -13.69
CA LEU A 481 -14.32 -6.97 -12.74
C LEU A 481 -13.16 -7.85 -12.26
N SER A 482 -12.00 -7.23 -12.00
CA SER A 482 -10.90 -7.84 -11.27
C SER A 482 -10.31 -6.81 -10.33
N ALA A 483 -10.03 -7.25 -9.11
CA ALA A 483 -9.23 -6.47 -8.20
C ALA A 483 -7.77 -6.56 -8.61
N ARG A 484 -7.06 -5.44 -8.50
CA ARG A 484 -5.60 -5.48 -8.43
C ARG A 484 -5.24 -6.20 -7.14
N PRO A 485 -4.48 -7.31 -7.18
CA PRO A 485 -4.04 -7.93 -5.96
C PRO A 485 -3.15 -6.95 -5.21
N TRP A 486 -3.35 -6.90 -3.90
CA TRP A 486 -2.38 -6.42 -2.95
C TRP A 486 -1.15 -7.29 -3.10
N THR A 487 -0.21 -6.80 -3.91
CA THR A 487 1.14 -7.31 -3.95
C THR A 487 1.74 -6.96 -2.60
N GLY A 488 1.57 -7.86 -1.63
CA GLY A 488 2.27 -7.78 -0.36
C GLY A 488 3.75 -7.75 -0.70
N VAL A 489 4.42 -6.64 -0.39
CA VAL A 489 5.88 -6.65 -0.39
C VAL A 489 6.32 -7.73 0.59
N VAL A 490 7.28 -8.55 0.18
CA VAL A 490 7.91 -9.51 1.07
C VAL A 490 8.64 -8.72 2.14
N SER A 491 8.12 -8.77 3.35
CA SER A 491 8.67 -8.09 4.51
C SER A 491 9.69 -8.99 5.18
N VAL A 492 10.96 -8.58 5.16
CA VAL A 492 12.05 -9.34 5.75
C VAL A 492 12.70 -8.52 6.84
N PHE A 493 12.76 -9.08 8.04
CA PHE A 493 13.57 -8.52 9.11
C PHE A 493 14.93 -9.18 9.12
N GLY A 494 15.96 -8.39 9.43
CA GLY A 494 17.32 -8.87 9.47
C GLY A 494 18.13 -8.25 10.59
N THR A 495 19.29 -8.82 10.87
CA THR A 495 20.27 -8.21 11.78
C THR A 495 21.68 -8.67 11.46
N GLY A 496 22.61 -7.71 11.53
CA GLY A 496 24.04 -7.97 11.49
C GLY A 496 24.61 -8.38 12.85
N PRO A 497 25.92 -8.69 12.92
CA PRO A 497 26.64 -8.99 14.16
C PRO A 497 26.58 -7.85 15.19
N GLU A 498 26.48 -6.60 14.73
CA GLU A 498 26.30 -5.42 15.58
C GLU A 498 24.92 -5.33 16.25
N GLY A 499 24.02 -6.28 15.94
CA GLY A 499 22.70 -6.37 16.57
C GLY A 499 21.75 -5.25 16.17
N ARG A 500 21.99 -4.54 15.07
CA ARG A 500 21.04 -3.55 14.55
C ARG A 500 19.97 -4.25 13.73
N LEU A 501 18.72 -4.06 14.12
CA LEU A 501 17.57 -4.54 13.36
C LEU A 501 17.52 -3.80 12.02
N SER A 502 17.25 -4.54 10.95
CA SER A 502 16.90 -4.02 9.64
C SER A 502 15.51 -4.50 9.25
N HIS A 503 14.86 -3.73 8.39
CA HIS A 503 13.63 -4.11 7.71
C HIS A 503 13.83 -3.89 6.22
N THR A 504 13.62 -4.93 5.43
CA THR A 504 13.72 -4.91 3.98
C THR A 504 12.39 -5.31 3.38
N THR A 505 11.79 -4.44 2.58
CA THR A 505 10.63 -4.76 1.75
C THR A 505 11.10 -5.13 0.36
N VAL A 506 10.60 -6.24 -0.20
CA VAL A 506 10.90 -6.68 -1.57
C VAL A 506 9.61 -6.82 -2.36
N ASP A 507 9.55 -6.22 -3.54
CA ASP A 507 8.51 -6.51 -4.51
C ASP A 507 8.75 -7.92 -5.07
N PRO A 508 7.82 -8.88 -4.88
CA PRO A 508 8.04 -10.26 -5.30
C PRO A 508 8.11 -10.42 -6.82
N VAL A 509 7.57 -9.47 -7.60
CA VAL A 509 7.53 -9.54 -9.07
C VAL A 509 8.70 -8.80 -9.69
N THR A 510 8.98 -7.58 -9.23
CA THR A 510 10.05 -6.74 -9.82
C THR A 510 11.40 -6.98 -9.17
N GLY A 511 11.42 -7.49 -7.93
CA GLY A 511 12.63 -7.63 -7.11
C GLY A 511 13.14 -6.32 -6.53
N ALA A 512 12.44 -5.20 -6.74
CA ALA A 512 12.78 -3.92 -6.15
C ALA A 512 12.77 -4.03 -4.62
N LYS A 513 13.82 -3.52 -3.97
CA LYS A 513 13.97 -3.57 -2.51
C LYS A 513 14.20 -2.22 -1.88
N GLN A 514 13.71 -2.05 -0.66
CA GLN A 514 14.01 -0.92 0.21
C GLN A 514 14.42 -1.46 1.59
N LYS A 515 15.61 -1.07 2.07
CA LYS A 515 16.14 -1.48 3.37
C LYS A 515 16.25 -0.28 4.30
N VAL A 516 15.69 -0.39 5.49
CA VAL A 516 15.83 0.57 6.60
C VAL A 516 16.55 -0.11 7.75
N VAL A 517 17.48 0.58 8.39
CA VAL A 517 18.26 0.07 9.54
C VAL A 517 17.94 0.91 10.76
N ALA A 518 17.74 0.27 11.90
CA ALA A 518 17.41 0.94 13.14
C ALA A 518 18.59 1.73 13.70
N ALA A 519 18.29 2.88 14.28
CA ALA A 519 19.28 3.76 14.91
C ALA A 519 19.85 3.20 16.22
N ALA A 520 19.14 2.31 16.91
CA ALA A 520 19.61 1.62 18.11
C ALA A 520 19.81 0.12 17.85
N PRO A 521 20.81 -0.53 18.48
CA PRO A 521 20.93 -1.99 18.47
C PRO A 521 19.87 -2.63 19.37
N LEU A 522 19.65 -3.94 19.20
CA LEU A 522 18.73 -4.77 19.98
C LEU A 522 19.08 -4.84 21.48
N GLY A 523 20.32 -4.49 21.84
CA GLY A 523 20.83 -4.59 23.21
C GLY A 523 21.38 -5.97 23.59
N PHE A 524 21.45 -6.89 22.63
CA PHE A 524 22.07 -8.22 22.77
C PHE A 524 22.60 -8.68 21.40
N THR A 525 23.49 -9.68 21.38
CA THR A 525 23.98 -10.28 20.13
C THR A 525 22.97 -11.33 19.64
N PRO A 526 22.27 -11.09 18.52
CA PRO A 526 21.29 -12.03 17.98
C PRO A 526 21.98 -13.26 17.39
N LYS A 527 21.31 -14.40 17.50
CA LYS A 527 21.78 -15.69 16.99
C LYS A 527 20.85 -16.27 15.92
N ALA A 528 19.54 -16.21 16.16
CA ALA A 528 18.50 -16.61 15.21
C ALA A 528 17.25 -15.73 15.36
N MET A 529 16.43 -15.67 14.31
CA MET A 529 15.22 -14.85 14.28
C MET A 529 14.05 -15.57 13.60
N ALA A 530 12.85 -15.44 14.15
CA ALA A 530 11.59 -15.77 13.49
C ALA A 530 10.63 -14.57 13.54
N THR A 531 10.18 -14.14 12.37
CA THR A 531 9.14 -13.12 12.23
C THR A 531 7.77 -13.78 12.42
N LEU A 532 7.01 -13.36 13.43
CA LEU A 532 5.68 -13.91 13.69
C LEU A 532 4.60 -13.23 12.85
N ASN A 533 4.69 -11.91 12.73
CA ASN A 533 3.78 -11.04 11.99
C ASN A 533 4.50 -9.71 11.65
N ALA A 534 3.77 -8.66 11.31
CA ALA A 534 4.38 -7.40 10.89
C ALA A 534 5.09 -6.61 12.00
N ASP A 535 4.72 -6.85 13.27
CA ASP A 535 5.23 -6.05 14.39
C ASP A 535 5.89 -6.88 15.48
N THR A 536 5.95 -8.21 15.34
CA THR A 536 6.46 -9.10 16.39
C THR A 536 7.48 -10.09 15.84
N LEU A 537 8.68 -10.06 16.41
CA LEU A 537 9.78 -11.00 16.14
C LEU A 537 10.14 -11.76 17.41
N LEU A 538 10.57 -13.02 17.24
CA LEU A 538 11.25 -13.79 18.27
C LEU A 538 12.73 -13.95 17.88
N VAL A 539 13.64 -13.61 18.80
CA VAL A 539 15.08 -13.59 18.55
C VAL A 539 15.80 -14.32 19.67
N THR A 540 16.61 -15.32 19.31
CA THR A 540 17.55 -15.94 20.27
C THR A 540 18.82 -15.12 20.38
N SER A 541 19.43 -15.10 21.57
CA SER A 541 20.75 -14.49 21.76
C SER A 541 21.87 -15.54 21.79
N THR A 542 23.11 -15.12 21.58
CA THR A 542 24.30 -15.99 21.75
C THR A 542 24.45 -16.51 23.18
N GLY A 543 23.86 -15.82 24.17
CA GLY A 543 23.80 -16.24 25.57
C GLY A 543 22.70 -17.27 25.89
N GLY A 544 21.93 -17.72 24.90
CA GLY A 544 20.88 -18.73 25.09
C GLY A 544 19.55 -18.18 25.61
N GLN A 545 19.32 -16.87 25.48
CA GLN A 545 18.08 -16.20 25.87
C GLN A 545 17.07 -16.16 24.71
N LEU A 546 15.80 -15.99 25.03
CA LEU A 546 14.77 -15.61 24.05
C LEU A 546 14.29 -14.18 24.32
N HIS A 547 14.23 -13.39 23.26
CA HIS A 547 13.68 -12.04 23.27
C HIS A 547 12.52 -11.93 22.29
N ARG A 548 11.49 -11.18 22.67
CA ARG A 548 10.47 -10.64 21.76
C ARG A 548 10.90 -9.24 21.35
N VAL A 549 10.88 -8.95 20.07
CA VAL A 549 11.13 -7.62 19.52
C VAL A 549 9.83 -7.11 18.91
N ASP A 550 9.32 -6.02 19.47
CA ASP A 550 8.09 -5.39 19.04
C ASP A 550 8.43 -4.18 18.16
N VAL A 551 8.18 -4.25 16.86
CA VAL A 551 8.42 -3.17 15.91
C VAL A 551 7.33 -2.11 16.07
N THR A 552 7.73 -0.90 16.41
CA THR A 552 6.82 0.23 16.63
C THR A 552 6.71 1.15 15.41
N GLY A 553 7.65 1.04 14.48
CA GLY A 553 7.64 1.73 13.19
C GLY A 553 8.71 1.14 12.27
N THR A 554 8.50 1.19 10.96
CA THR A 554 9.43 0.62 9.95
C THR A 554 10.24 1.68 9.21
N ASP A 555 9.82 2.94 9.27
CA ASP A 555 10.55 4.10 8.75
C ASP A 555 10.19 5.35 9.59
N PRO A 556 11.06 5.85 10.49
CA PRO A 556 12.29 5.20 10.91
C PRO A 556 12.01 3.85 11.58
N LEU A 557 12.91 2.89 11.38
CA LEU A 557 12.80 1.59 12.03
C LEU A 557 13.03 1.74 13.55
N THR A 558 11.95 1.53 14.32
CA THR A 558 11.92 1.64 15.78
C THR A 558 11.29 0.39 16.37
N PHE A 559 11.74 0.01 17.57
CA PHE A 559 11.28 -1.19 18.24
C PHE A 559 11.48 -1.11 19.75
N THR A 560 10.81 -2.01 20.48
CA THR A 560 11.08 -2.31 21.88
C THR A 560 11.45 -3.78 22.04
N THR A 561 12.34 -4.10 22.98
CA THR A 561 12.74 -5.48 23.27
C THR A 561 12.21 -5.93 24.63
N THR A 562 11.71 -7.17 24.68
CA THR A 562 11.25 -7.82 25.91
C THR A 562 11.94 -9.18 26.02
N LYS A 563 12.73 -9.38 27.07
CA LYS A 563 13.32 -10.70 27.35
C LYS A 563 12.24 -11.64 27.85
N LEU A 564 12.01 -12.75 27.14
CA LEU A 564 11.03 -13.78 27.49
C LEU A 564 11.64 -14.91 28.32
N ALA A 565 12.92 -15.25 28.09
CA ALA A 565 13.60 -16.32 28.82
C ALA A 565 15.10 -16.03 29.00
N ASP A 566 15.65 -16.42 30.15
CA ASP A 566 17.07 -16.19 30.50
C ASP A 566 18.04 -17.25 29.95
N THR A 567 17.59 -18.49 29.78
CA THR A 567 18.39 -19.61 29.28
C THR A 567 17.53 -20.61 28.48
N GLY A 568 18.16 -21.64 27.90
CA GLY A 568 17.46 -22.74 27.22
C GLY A 568 17.16 -22.54 25.73
N TRP A 569 17.36 -21.33 25.22
CA TRP A 569 17.11 -20.97 23.81
C TRP A 569 18.41 -20.92 23.02
N THR A 570 19.01 -22.09 22.82
CA THR A 570 20.32 -22.25 22.16
C THR A 570 20.23 -22.39 20.64
N GLN A 571 19.03 -22.27 20.06
CA GLN A 571 18.78 -22.45 18.64
C GLN A 571 19.59 -21.46 17.79
N ASP A 572 20.20 -21.99 16.74
CA ASP A 572 21.00 -21.23 15.76
C ASP A 572 20.16 -20.80 14.57
N ARG A 573 18.99 -21.42 14.42
CA ARG A 573 18.03 -21.17 13.34
C ARG A 573 16.64 -21.22 13.92
N LEU A 574 15.79 -20.28 13.52
CA LEU A 574 14.38 -20.23 13.87
C LEU A 574 13.55 -19.97 12.62
N ALA A 575 12.37 -20.57 12.54
CA ALA A 575 11.39 -20.27 11.52
C ALA A 575 9.98 -20.43 12.09
N TYR A 576 9.08 -19.52 11.74
CA TYR A 576 7.67 -19.57 12.15
C TYR A 576 6.81 -19.84 10.92
N ASP A 577 5.87 -20.77 11.01
CA ASP A 577 5.08 -21.24 9.87
C ASP A 577 3.87 -20.37 9.52
N GLY A 578 3.67 -19.27 10.25
CA GLY A 578 2.48 -18.42 10.13
C GLY A 578 1.28 -18.95 10.91
N ASN A 579 1.27 -20.23 11.30
CA ASN A 579 0.12 -20.97 11.81
C ASN A 579 0.40 -21.64 13.17
N GLY A 580 1.01 -20.88 14.08
CA GLY A 580 1.18 -21.27 15.47
C GLY A 580 2.32 -22.26 15.73
N SER A 581 3.09 -22.69 14.72
CA SER A 581 4.29 -23.52 14.95
C SER A 581 5.57 -22.71 14.77
N LEU A 582 6.36 -22.64 15.84
CA LEU A 582 7.73 -22.16 15.79
C LEU A 582 8.67 -23.38 15.72
N PHE A 583 9.59 -23.38 14.77
CA PHE A 583 10.60 -24.39 14.59
C PHE A 583 11.98 -23.83 14.93
N GLY A 584 12.82 -24.64 15.55
CA GLY A 584 14.18 -24.26 15.87
C GLY A 584 15.15 -25.42 15.80
N ILE A 585 16.35 -25.15 15.26
CA ILE A 585 17.43 -26.14 15.14
C ILE A 585 18.66 -25.63 15.91
N ASN A 586 19.21 -26.49 16.76
CA ASN A 586 20.49 -26.25 17.44
C ASN A 586 21.67 -26.70 16.56
N ALA A 587 22.89 -26.25 16.87
CA ALA A 587 24.13 -26.66 16.21
C ALA A 587 24.27 -28.19 15.99
N GLY A 588 23.71 -29.00 16.90
CA GLY A 588 23.75 -30.47 16.87
C GLY A 588 22.59 -31.15 16.14
N SER A 589 21.91 -30.48 15.18
CA SER A 589 20.86 -31.07 14.32
C SER A 589 19.56 -31.49 15.03
N ALA A 590 19.37 -31.11 16.29
CA ALA A 590 18.14 -31.40 17.03
C ALA A 590 17.05 -30.38 16.68
N LEU A 591 16.06 -30.80 15.90
CA LEU A 591 14.89 -30.01 15.58
C LEU A 591 13.91 -30.01 16.77
N ARG A 592 13.44 -28.82 17.14
CA ARG A 592 12.35 -28.61 18.10
C ARG A 592 11.21 -27.86 17.43
N ARG A 593 9.99 -28.23 17.80
CA ARG A 593 8.76 -27.51 17.48
C ARG A 593 8.15 -26.97 18.77
N TYR A 594 7.64 -25.75 18.72
CA TYR A 594 6.93 -25.07 19.79
C TYR A 594 5.55 -24.63 19.28
N THR A 595 4.59 -24.50 20.17
CA THR A 595 3.28 -23.91 19.88
C THR A 595 3.26 -22.45 20.34
N VAL A 596 2.98 -21.53 19.43
CA VAL A 596 2.77 -20.11 19.70
C VAL A 596 1.27 -19.83 19.65
N THR A 597 0.69 -19.44 20.78
CA THR A 597 -0.78 -19.34 20.92
C THR A 597 -1.34 -17.93 20.74
N LYS A 598 -0.47 -16.92 20.62
CA LYS A 598 -0.86 -15.51 20.46
C LYS A 598 0.03 -14.79 19.45
N PRO A 599 -0.49 -13.77 18.73
CA PRO A 599 0.30 -12.94 17.83
C PRO A 599 1.49 -12.24 18.51
N LYS A 600 1.27 -11.79 19.76
CA LYS A 600 2.27 -11.10 20.58
C LYS A 600 2.52 -11.87 21.87
N PRO A 601 3.28 -12.99 21.81
CA PRO A 601 3.34 -13.94 22.90
C PRO A 601 4.11 -13.39 24.10
N ALA A 602 3.65 -13.73 25.30
CA ALA A 602 4.50 -13.85 26.48
C ALA A 602 5.16 -15.24 26.51
N TYR A 603 6.09 -15.48 27.43
CA TYR A 603 6.77 -16.78 27.52
C TYR A 603 5.78 -17.95 27.70
N ALA A 604 4.74 -17.77 28.53
CA ALA A 604 3.71 -18.79 28.75
C ALA A 604 2.87 -19.11 27.50
N ASP A 605 2.86 -18.23 26.49
CA ASP A 605 2.15 -18.45 25.24
C ASP A 605 2.97 -19.29 24.23
N ILE A 606 4.24 -19.58 24.56
CA ILE A 606 5.15 -20.43 23.80
C ILE A 606 5.30 -21.76 24.54
N THR A 607 4.57 -22.77 24.08
CA THR A 607 4.38 -24.04 24.77
C THR A 607 4.87 -25.22 23.93
N ASN A 608 4.70 -26.44 24.45
CA ASN A 608 4.90 -27.68 23.71
C ASN A 608 6.27 -27.79 23.03
N ALA A 609 7.36 -27.53 23.76
CA ALA A 609 8.74 -27.63 23.29
C ALA A 609 9.14 -29.08 22.93
N LYS A 610 8.61 -29.58 21.82
CA LYS A 610 8.70 -30.97 21.39
C LYS A 610 9.95 -31.19 20.58
N ALA A 611 10.81 -32.10 21.03
CA ALA A 611 11.90 -32.62 20.21
C ALA A 611 11.32 -33.48 19.09
N ILE A 612 11.75 -33.23 17.85
CA ILE A 612 11.39 -34.03 16.69
C ILE A 612 12.50 -35.04 16.46
N THR A 613 12.19 -36.32 16.63
CA THR A 613 13.17 -37.40 16.48
C THR A 613 13.57 -37.54 15.01
N GLY A 614 14.86 -37.38 14.72
CA GLY A 614 15.42 -37.48 13.37
C GLY A 614 16.81 -36.86 13.30
N ASN A 615 17.56 -37.13 12.22
CA ASN A 615 18.86 -36.52 11.97
C ASN A 615 18.71 -35.36 10.97
N PHE A 616 18.29 -34.19 11.46
CA PHE A 616 18.05 -33.02 10.62
C PHE A 616 19.37 -32.28 10.33
N THR A 617 20.04 -32.63 9.24
CA THR A 617 21.35 -32.05 8.84
C THR A 617 21.25 -30.70 8.12
N LEU A 618 20.27 -29.87 8.52
CA LEU A 618 19.96 -28.62 7.83
C LEU A 618 20.91 -27.49 8.23
N THR A 619 21.57 -26.90 7.24
CA THR A 619 22.46 -25.72 7.36
C THR A 619 21.71 -24.40 7.27
N SER A 620 20.45 -24.42 6.80
CA SER A 620 19.52 -23.29 6.78
C SER A 620 18.11 -23.73 7.18
N LEU A 621 17.21 -22.79 7.49
CA LEU A 621 15.85 -23.11 7.90
C LEU A 621 14.87 -22.00 7.50
N ALA A 622 13.84 -22.37 6.74
CA ALA A 622 12.67 -21.57 6.44
C ALA A 622 11.39 -22.37 6.74
N ALA A 623 10.25 -21.69 6.88
CA ALA A 623 8.95 -22.33 7.03
C ALA A 623 7.99 -21.79 5.94
N PRO A 624 7.88 -22.48 4.78
CA PRO A 624 7.09 -21.99 3.64
C PRO A 624 5.58 -22.15 3.82
N GLY A 625 5.12 -22.69 4.95
CA GLY A 625 3.70 -22.79 5.29
C GLY A 625 3.43 -23.69 6.49
N PRO A 626 2.16 -23.85 6.88
CA PRO A 626 1.73 -24.54 8.10
C PRO A 626 2.30 -25.94 8.23
N GLY A 627 3.00 -26.21 9.34
CA GLY A 627 3.63 -27.50 9.62
C GLY A 627 4.76 -27.88 8.66
N ARG A 628 5.25 -26.95 7.83
CA ARG A 628 6.28 -27.23 6.82
C ARG A 628 7.55 -26.47 7.13
N ILE A 629 8.67 -27.15 6.95
CA ILE A 629 10.00 -26.53 6.98
C ILE A 629 10.77 -26.89 5.72
N LEU A 630 11.63 -25.97 5.31
CA LEU A 630 12.50 -26.08 4.15
C LEU A 630 13.93 -25.75 4.60
N GLY A 631 14.93 -26.50 4.15
CA GLY A 631 16.31 -26.22 4.49
C GLY A 631 17.30 -26.86 3.55
N THR A 632 18.52 -26.32 3.56
CA THR A 632 19.63 -26.81 2.76
C THR A 632 20.53 -27.73 3.58
N THR A 633 21.30 -28.61 2.95
CA THR A 633 22.34 -29.42 3.62
C THR A 633 23.74 -28.96 3.23
N SER A 634 24.75 -29.38 4.00
CA SER A 634 26.17 -29.14 3.66
C SER A 634 26.61 -29.81 2.36
N THR A 635 25.92 -30.87 1.94
CA THR A 635 26.14 -31.55 0.65
C THR A 635 25.44 -30.83 -0.52
N GLY A 636 24.75 -29.73 -0.24
CA GLY A 636 24.08 -28.89 -1.23
C GLY A 636 22.70 -29.34 -1.69
N LYS A 637 22.01 -30.18 -0.90
CA LYS A 637 20.62 -30.54 -1.15
C LYS A 637 19.66 -29.45 -0.66
N LEU A 638 18.46 -29.39 -1.25
CA LEU A 638 17.29 -28.70 -0.72
C LEU A 638 16.26 -29.73 -0.28
N LEU A 639 15.89 -29.71 1.01
CA LEU A 639 14.94 -30.67 1.60
C LEU A 639 13.72 -29.94 2.15
N ALA A 640 12.53 -30.48 1.89
CA ALA A 640 11.28 -30.03 2.47
C ALA A 640 10.72 -31.10 3.40
N TYR A 641 10.25 -30.70 4.57
CA TYR A 641 9.63 -31.57 5.55
C TYR A 641 8.20 -31.12 5.82
N VAL A 642 7.31 -32.09 6.00
CA VAL A 642 5.98 -31.89 6.57
C VAL A 642 6.00 -32.50 7.96
N ILE A 643 5.63 -31.75 8.98
CA ILE A 643 5.69 -32.14 10.39
C ILE A 643 4.31 -31.87 11.01
N ASP A 644 3.67 -32.92 11.51
CA ASP A 644 2.33 -32.82 12.08
C ASP A 644 2.35 -32.37 13.56
N ALA A 645 1.15 -32.27 14.14
CA ALA A 645 0.97 -31.92 15.55
C ALA A 645 1.66 -32.92 16.51
N ALA A 646 1.68 -34.20 16.13
CA ALA A 646 2.28 -35.31 16.84
C ALA A 646 3.80 -35.42 16.60
N GLY A 647 4.41 -34.54 15.81
CA GLY A 647 5.83 -34.56 15.50
C GLY A 647 6.25 -35.70 14.58
N VAL A 648 5.29 -36.36 13.93
CA VAL A 648 5.54 -37.29 12.82
C VAL A 648 5.88 -36.46 11.59
N TRP A 649 6.86 -36.90 10.81
CA TRP A 649 7.33 -36.14 9.66
C TRP A 649 7.59 -37.00 8.43
N THR A 650 7.45 -36.36 7.28
CA THR A 650 7.91 -36.86 5.97
C THR A 650 8.93 -35.89 5.39
N VAL A 651 9.76 -36.36 4.47
CA VAL A 651 10.77 -35.55 3.79
C VAL A 651 10.69 -35.75 2.28
N ALA A 652 10.87 -34.65 1.54
CA ALA A 652 11.06 -34.62 0.11
C ALA A 652 12.41 -33.97 -0.22
N GLU A 653 13.15 -34.55 -1.16
CA GLU A 653 14.33 -33.92 -1.74
C GLU A 653 13.88 -33.09 -2.94
N LEU A 654 13.88 -31.76 -2.79
CA LEU A 654 13.49 -30.85 -3.86
C LEU A 654 14.65 -30.60 -4.84
N ALA A 655 15.89 -30.63 -4.34
CA ALA A 655 17.08 -30.55 -5.19
C ALA A 655 18.23 -31.38 -4.61
N ALA A 656 18.93 -32.11 -5.48
CA ALA A 656 20.08 -32.94 -5.11
C ALA A 656 21.38 -32.14 -4.92
N THR A 657 21.53 -31.01 -5.63
CA THR A 657 22.74 -30.16 -5.63
C THR A 657 22.36 -28.68 -5.87
N GLY A 658 23.34 -27.77 -5.81
CA GLY A 658 23.16 -26.34 -6.15
C GLY A 658 22.75 -25.44 -4.98
N TRP A 659 22.60 -26.00 -3.77
CA TRP A 659 22.17 -25.26 -2.58
C TRP A 659 23.22 -25.22 -1.45
N GLY A 660 24.44 -25.70 -1.68
CA GLY A 660 25.46 -25.90 -0.64
C GLY A 660 26.14 -24.64 -0.11
N ASP A 661 26.11 -23.57 -0.90
CA ASP A 661 26.61 -22.22 -0.59
C ASP A 661 25.55 -21.31 0.05
N THR A 662 24.43 -21.91 0.50
CA THR A 662 23.36 -21.18 1.19
C THR A 662 23.75 -20.91 2.64
N THR A 663 23.87 -19.63 2.98
CA THR A 663 24.15 -19.16 4.35
C THR A 663 22.88 -18.91 5.15
N SER A 664 21.83 -18.48 4.47
CA SER A 664 20.51 -18.26 5.02
C SER A 664 19.46 -18.54 3.95
N LEU A 665 18.35 -19.11 4.38
CA LEU A 665 17.20 -19.40 3.57
C LEU A 665 15.98 -18.84 4.30
N PHE A 666 15.18 -18.05 3.61
CA PHE A 666 13.92 -17.57 4.16
C PHE A 666 12.83 -17.67 3.11
N SER A 667 11.58 -17.76 3.58
CA SER A 667 10.42 -17.84 2.72
C SER A 667 9.26 -17.12 3.41
N PRO A 668 8.55 -16.23 2.72
CA PRO A 668 7.24 -15.77 3.16
C PRO A 668 6.15 -16.83 2.93
N GLY A 669 6.43 -17.91 2.20
CA GLY A 669 5.46 -18.90 1.74
C GLY A 669 5.14 -18.76 0.26
N GLY A 670 4.06 -19.39 -0.21
CA GLY A 670 3.60 -19.30 -1.60
C GLY A 670 4.60 -19.79 -2.65
N GLY A 671 5.55 -20.65 -2.26
CA GLY A 671 6.60 -21.17 -3.12
C GLY A 671 7.78 -20.24 -3.38
N LEU A 672 7.82 -19.07 -2.76
CA LEU A 672 8.95 -18.15 -2.87
C LEU A 672 10.04 -18.50 -1.86
N TYR A 673 11.22 -18.86 -2.36
CA TYR A 673 12.40 -19.22 -1.57
C TYR A 673 13.55 -18.25 -1.85
N TYR A 674 14.06 -17.60 -0.81
CA TYR A 674 15.14 -16.63 -0.93
C TYR A 674 16.43 -17.21 -0.36
N LYS A 675 17.37 -17.50 -1.26
CA LYS A 675 18.68 -18.05 -0.96
C LYS A 675 19.68 -16.92 -0.78
N ARG A 676 20.32 -16.83 0.38
CA ARG A 676 21.42 -15.89 0.67
C ARG A 676 22.78 -16.56 0.59
N PHE A 677 23.72 -15.95 -0.11
CA PHE A 677 25.12 -16.39 -0.21
C PHE A 677 26.02 -15.66 0.81
N ASP A 678 27.23 -16.17 1.05
CA ASP A 678 28.24 -15.53 1.91
C ASP A 678 28.58 -14.10 1.49
N SER A 679 28.52 -13.81 0.19
CA SER A 679 28.70 -12.47 -0.37
C SER A 679 27.62 -11.46 0.05
N GLY A 680 26.55 -11.90 0.73
CA GLY A 680 25.39 -11.07 1.07
C GLY A 680 24.44 -10.84 -0.10
N LEU A 681 24.65 -11.52 -1.23
CA LEU A 681 23.69 -11.61 -2.33
C LEU A 681 22.49 -12.46 -1.92
N VAL A 682 21.29 -12.09 -2.35
CA VAL A 682 20.09 -12.92 -2.27
C VAL A 682 19.53 -13.19 -3.66
N VAL A 683 19.19 -14.45 -3.94
CA VAL A 683 18.50 -14.89 -5.17
C VAL A 683 17.17 -15.53 -4.80
N ALA A 684 16.09 -15.05 -5.42
CA ALA A 684 14.76 -15.61 -5.25
C ALA A 684 14.51 -16.74 -6.25
N HIS A 685 13.92 -17.82 -5.74
CA HIS A 685 13.42 -18.95 -6.50
C HIS A 685 11.92 -19.04 -6.27
N LEU A 686 11.19 -19.44 -7.30
CA LEU A 686 9.78 -19.78 -7.22
C LEU A 686 9.64 -21.25 -7.54
N ASP A 687 9.08 -21.96 -6.57
CA ASP A 687 8.50 -23.28 -6.73
C ASP A 687 7.04 -23.08 -7.12
N ALA A 688 6.68 -23.47 -8.35
CA ALA A 688 5.32 -23.29 -8.82
C ALA A 688 4.33 -24.20 -8.08
N SER A 689 4.77 -25.33 -7.53
CA SER A 689 3.95 -26.33 -6.85
C SER A 689 4.52 -26.68 -5.47
N PRO A 690 4.63 -25.72 -4.54
CA PRO A 690 5.50 -25.83 -3.35
C PRO A 690 5.09 -26.88 -2.32
N PHE A 691 4.02 -27.62 -2.60
CA PHE A 691 3.41 -28.58 -1.71
C PHE A 691 3.24 -29.96 -2.33
N ASP A 692 3.72 -30.19 -3.56
CA ASP A 692 3.65 -31.48 -4.26
C ASP A 692 4.79 -32.46 -3.87
N GLY A 693 5.81 -31.97 -3.15
CA GLY A 693 6.97 -32.77 -2.73
C GLY A 693 8.02 -32.98 -3.83
N SER A 694 7.97 -32.18 -4.90
CA SER A 694 8.91 -32.17 -6.01
C SER A 694 9.57 -30.79 -6.11
N GLY A 695 10.84 -30.72 -6.52
CA GLY A 695 11.46 -29.45 -6.87
C GLY A 695 11.66 -29.26 -8.38
N ALA A 696 10.99 -30.07 -9.20
CA ALA A 696 11.15 -30.08 -10.66
C ALA A 696 10.76 -28.74 -11.32
N ASP A 697 9.90 -27.96 -10.68
CA ASP A 697 9.40 -26.67 -11.14
C ASP A 697 9.96 -25.48 -10.36
N ILE A 698 11.02 -25.70 -9.56
CA ILE A 698 11.78 -24.62 -8.93
C ILE A 698 12.58 -23.88 -10.00
N LYS A 699 12.29 -22.59 -10.17
CA LYS A 699 12.98 -21.70 -11.12
C LYS A 699 13.43 -20.41 -10.45
N ILE A 700 14.44 -19.75 -11.00
CA ILE A 700 14.80 -18.39 -10.58
C ILE A 700 13.63 -17.46 -10.92
N HIS A 701 13.18 -16.66 -9.95
CA HIS A 701 11.97 -15.84 -10.06
C HIS A 701 12.25 -14.34 -10.31
N LEU A 702 13.45 -13.85 -9.98
CA LEU A 702 13.78 -12.43 -10.12
C LEU A 702 14.95 -12.21 -11.09
N PRO A 703 14.82 -11.29 -12.08
CA PRO A 703 15.76 -11.22 -13.21
C PRO A 703 17.05 -10.41 -12.99
N ASP A 704 17.37 -9.91 -11.79
CA ASP A 704 18.64 -9.19 -11.59
C ASP A 704 19.40 -9.56 -10.30
N ALA A 705 20.26 -10.59 -10.41
CA ALA A 705 21.19 -10.98 -9.36
C ALA A 705 22.39 -10.02 -9.20
N ARG A 706 22.60 -9.05 -10.10
CA ARG A 706 23.82 -8.23 -10.10
C ARG A 706 23.82 -7.08 -9.09
N ASN A 707 22.65 -6.71 -8.55
CA ASN A 707 22.51 -5.58 -7.61
C ASN A 707 21.81 -5.94 -6.28
N ASN A 708 21.55 -7.23 -6.00
CA ASN A 708 20.80 -7.64 -4.80
C ASN A 708 21.69 -7.99 -3.58
N THR A 709 22.71 -7.18 -3.30
CA THR A 709 23.68 -7.36 -2.19
C THR A 709 23.30 -6.56 -0.93
N GLY A 710 24.02 -6.73 0.18
CA GLY A 710 23.79 -5.95 1.41
C GLY A 710 22.69 -6.51 2.34
N TRP A 711 22.29 -7.76 2.14
CA TRP A 711 21.39 -8.47 3.04
C TRP A 711 22.10 -8.93 4.32
N ASP A 712 21.41 -8.80 5.45
CA ASP A 712 21.94 -9.22 6.75
C ASP A 712 22.13 -10.74 6.83
N PRO A 713 23.04 -11.24 7.67
CA PRO A 713 23.29 -12.68 7.79
C PRO A 713 22.14 -13.44 8.47
N ILE A 714 21.49 -12.82 9.47
CA ILE A 714 20.30 -13.36 10.12
C ILE A 714 19.10 -12.71 9.45
N LEU A 715 18.22 -13.52 8.86
CA LEU A 715 17.05 -13.05 8.10
C LEU A 715 15.82 -13.87 8.47
N SER A 716 14.67 -13.20 8.51
CA SER A 716 13.39 -13.86 8.66
C SER A 716 12.30 -13.09 7.93
N ALA A 717 11.63 -13.74 6.98
CA ALA A 717 10.49 -13.16 6.29
C ALA A 717 9.22 -13.33 7.13
N ARG A 718 8.34 -12.33 7.03
CA ARG A 718 6.97 -12.44 7.53
C ARG A 718 6.24 -13.53 6.72
N PRO A 719 5.65 -14.55 7.37
CA PRO A 719 4.83 -15.53 6.68
C PRO A 719 3.58 -14.89 6.05
N TYR A 720 3.16 -15.37 4.88
CA TYR A 720 1.93 -14.95 4.21
C TYR A 720 0.69 -15.37 5.00
N ASP A 721 0.75 -16.54 5.63
CA ASP A 721 -0.29 -17.06 6.53
C ASP A 721 -0.19 -16.44 7.95
N ALA A 722 0.66 -15.43 8.18
CA ALA A 722 0.78 -14.80 9.49
C ALA A 722 -0.49 -14.00 9.83
N TRP A 723 -0.96 -14.17 11.07
CA TRP A 723 -2.06 -13.41 11.68
C TRP A 723 -2.06 -11.94 11.23
N PRO A 724 -3.17 -11.40 10.68
CA PRO A 724 -3.27 -9.97 10.44
C PRO A 724 -3.29 -9.20 11.76
N ASP A 725 -2.62 -8.05 11.78
CA ASP A 725 -2.60 -7.10 12.89
C ASP A 725 -3.71 -6.04 12.71
N GLY A 726 -4.35 -5.58 13.79
CA GLY A 726 -5.48 -4.62 13.72
C GLY A 726 -5.14 -3.21 13.21
N ARG A 727 -3.88 -2.90 12.89
CA ARG A 727 -3.45 -1.63 12.30
C ARG A 727 -3.67 -1.70 10.79
N ARG A 728 -4.84 -1.24 10.35
CA ARG A 728 -5.20 -0.91 8.95
C ARG A 728 -4.19 -1.45 7.92
N TRP A 729 -4.40 -2.71 7.54
CA TRP A 729 -3.91 -3.29 6.29
C TRP A 729 -4.45 -2.49 5.12
#